data_AF-A0A674ELD0-F1
#
_entry.id   AF-A0A674ELD0-F1
#
_cell.length_a   1.000
_cell.length_b   1.000
_cell.length_c   1.000
_cell.angle_alpha   90.00
_cell.angle_beta   90.00
_cell.angle_gamma   90.00
#
_symmetry.space_group_name_H-M   'P 1'
#
loop_
_entity.id
_entity.type
_entity.pdbx_description
1 polymer ?
#
loop_
_entity_poly.entity_id
_entity_poly.type
_entity_poly.pdbx_seq_one_letter_code
_entity_poly.pdbx_strand_id
1 'polypeptide(L)'
;MFVSTLIVAISTVKMATTMAPGEERAASEVLRALARHLNCLNEDSKTTRKRALEEIKRETIDKGLSSGVLQEVFTCLLKSLLKCLSDPMERCRETAIHMLGDFIRCVPQPEDSLPYLMPALTQRLGGKEILEPAEELRLSMVEVLTLTVEVCGRHLAPYLDDMMKILQRTIVDPFPDVKRESCKCTVHFAKSVPEHFHMQAESLVKPLMQTVSHQHSRVRVSTIEATGAVIQYGTGKNVDDVLSHLAQRLFDDSPQVRKAVTVVVGDWLLHLRDRYSYFHKLIPLLLSSLSDDIPEISQRAADLWRQTGALWEQENEDDLKDKMDFLLTPPDLYPAGVARPGLGCRELVVRNLSNLLPALARDVVDWVAGTRVKTAQLLYALLLHAEDHCTQHLQLLLSTLYRACTDPESDVVTNCLRSAKLLGTFVSPKVFLKLLLVHLETSSSSSPHTPLMVLAAVLGGCSRDLLKPHLQKIADTLVQPDVCQEYQQTVYLDQLLSCVDVLLSLCEKDCGSVSLQLLQVLVTVQSLSTEPQLTDKAEQSVVSLCKVQGLATVADLYRQHMGQLLQWLSASQKTWTSYSPQRLQLQVIATQSGPVIGEFLPLLMPLLQNCLDPERDPEMRLHIFTMLSKLLLDATHTLDSQGRFCEHLDVFLLELLLPNLMWKAGRTAAAIRTSALSCLLALLQGGLLAVEERLSSQVLSALEEDSQLSRLLACRSLSTLLKLIGPSLHPDALNNIYPEVLKRLDDSSEEVRGVALRALGQWLASLGKDYNSQLYSQHLEVLFQQLLLHLDDPDSRVQDTVLEVLKTGSGVHPALLKQEVEAVRDKQRTPVYCDQLLQYLFVVPCTTA
;
A
#
# COMPACT_ATOMS: atom_id res chain seq x y z
N MET A 1 -40.50 4.94 26.19
CA MET A 1 -41.42 3.88 26.71
C MET A 1 -42.51 4.38 27.66
N PHE A 2 -42.39 5.54 28.32
CA PHE A 2 -43.48 6.10 29.15
C PHE A 2 -44.54 6.90 28.37
N VAL A 3 -44.25 7.34 27.14
CA VAL A 3 -45.18 8.14 26.31
C VAL A 3 -46.10 7.27 25.45
N SER A 4 -45.63 6.11 25.01
CA SER A 4 -46.41 5.16 24.18
C SER A 4 -47.59 4.55 24.95
N THR A 5 -47.45 4.39 26.27
CA THR A 5 -48.53 3.88 27.14
C THR A 5 -49.63 4.93 27.39
N LEU A 6 -49.34 6.22 27.19
CA LEU A 6 -50.31 7.30 27.34
C LEU A 6 -51.14 7.50 26.06
N ILE A 7 -50.53 7.29 24.88
CA ILE A 7 -51.21 7.40 23.57
C ILE A 7 -52.28 6.32 23.39
N VAL A 8 -52.08 5.13 23.95
CA VAL A 8 -53.08 4.05 23.93
C VAL A 8 -54.28 4.37 24.83
N ALA A 9 -54.10 5.14 25.91
CA ALA A 9 -55.21 5.55 26.79
C ALA A 9 -56.10 6.64 26.18
N ILE A 10 -55.55 7.49 25.29
CA ILE A 10 -56.29 8.58 24.62
C ILE A 10 -57.16 8.04 23.46
N SER A 11 -56.82 6.88 22.91
CA SER A 11 -57.51 6.29 21.76
C SER A 11 -58.89 5.67 22.08
N THR A 12 -59.24 5.53 23.35
CA THR A 12 -60.47 4.85 23.81
C THR A 12 -61.64 5.76 24.22
N VAL A 13 -61.53 7.09 24.10
CA VAL A 13 -62.65 8.00 24.39
C VAL A 13 -63.15 8.65 23.11
N LYS A 14 -63.70 7.83 22.21
CA LYS A 14 -64.58 8.31 21.12
C LYS A 14 -66.02 8.04 21.51
N MET A 15 -66.59 8.94 22.30
CA MET A 15 -68.03 9.19 22.32
C MET A 15 -68.22 10.69 22.40
N ALA A 16 -69.11 11.22 21.56
CA ALA A 16 -69.56 12.59 21.61
C ALA A 16 -70.10 12.89 23.02
N THR A 17 -69.30 13.55 23.84
CA THR A 17 -69.69 13.98 25.18
C THR A 17 -70.49 15.26 25.05
N THR A 18 -71.81 15.11 25.00
CA THR A 18 -72.67 16.12 25.62
C THR A 18 -72.25 16.19 27.09
N MET A 19 -71.79 17.36 27.52
CA MET A 19 -71.27 17.57 28.88
C MET A 19 -72.28 17.10 29.93
N ALA A 20 -71.79 16.48 30.99
CA ALA A 20 -72.65 16.19 32.12
C ALA A 20 -73.07 17.52 32.78
N PRO A 21 -74.35 17.71 33.15
CA PRO A 21 -74.84 18.98 33.72
C PRO A 21 -74.14 19.40 35.04
N GLY A 22 -73.40 18.48 35.68
CA GLY A 22 -72.54 18.78 36.82
C GLY A 22 -71.22 19.49 36.44
N GLU A 23 -70.66 19.21 35.26
CA GLU A 23 -69.41 19.83 34.80
C GLU A 23 -69.62 21.27 34.33
N GLU A 24 -70.76 21.58 33.70
CA GLU A 24 -71.12 22.93 33.28
C GLU A 24 -71.25 23.88 34.50
N ARG A 25 -71.86 23.39 35.59
CA ARG A 25 -71.94 24.13 36.86
C ARG A 25 -70.57 24.33 37.48
N ALA A 26 -69.73 23.29 37.52
CA ALA A 26 -68.37 23.38 38.05
C ALA A 26 -67.49 24.36 37.26
N ALA A 27 -67.59 24.37 35.92
CA ALA A 27 -66.90 25.34 35.08
C ALA A 27 -67.37 26.78 35.35
N SER A 28 -68.68 27.01 35.50
CA SER A 28 -69.24 28.32 35.85
C SER A 28 -68.76 28.83 37.21
N GLU A 29 -68.68 27.95 38.22
CA GLU A 29 -68.16 28.29 39.55
C GLU A 29 -66.68 28.67 39.50
N VAL A 30 -65.86 27.91 38.77
CA VAL A 30 -64.44 28.23 38.56
C VAL A 30 -64.31 29.56 37.83
N LEU A 31 -65.03 29.78 36.73
CA LEU A 31 -64.99 31.05 35.99
C LEU A 31 -65.41 32.25 36.84
N ARG A 32 -66.40 32.07 37.73
CA ARG A 32 -66.82 33.11 38.68
C ARG A 32 -65.71 33.44 39.69
N ALA A 33 -64.99 32.43 40.18
CA ALA A 33 -63.83 32.62 41.05
C ALA A 33 -62.67 33.31 40.33
N LEU A 34 -62.47 33.01 39.04
CA LEU A 34 -61.43 33.60 38.20
C LEU A 34 -61.74 35.03 37.74
N ALA A 35 -63.01 35.46 37.75
CA ALA A 35 -63.44 36.75 37.18
C ALA A 35 -62.65 37.96 37.71
N ARG A 36 -62.35 38.00 39.01
CA ARG A 36 -61.52 39.06 39.60
C ARG A 36 -60.08 39.03 39.06
N HIS A 37 -59.49 37.85 38.99
CA HIS A 37 -58.12 37.68 38.52
C HIS A 37 -58.00 37.99 37.02
N LEU A 38 -59.01 37.64 36.22
CA LEU A 38 -59.11 38.01 34.81
C LEU A 38 -59.13 39.53 34.58
N ASN A 39 -59.85 40.27 35.42
CA ASN A 39 -59.85 41.74 35.36
C ASN A 39 -58.46 42.30 35.70
N CYS A 40 -57.79 41.73 36.71
CA CYS A 40 -56.44 42.12 37.09
C CYS A 40 -55.39 41.92 35.98
N LEU A 41 -55.63 41.06 34.98
CA LEU A 41 -54.74 40.92 33.80
C LEU A 41 -54.73 42.15 32.88
N ASN A 42 -55.70 43.06 33.01
CA ASN A 42 -55.77 44.29 32.22
C ASN A 42 -55.28 45.54 32.97
N GLU A 43 -54.83 45.41 34.23
CA GLU A 43 -54.31 46.53 35.01
C GLU A 43 -52.88 46.93 34.58
N ASP A 44 -52.51 48.20 34.79
CA ASP A 44 -51.18 48.73 34.42
C ASP A 44 -50.03 48.10 35.23
N SER A 45 -50.32 47.67 36.46
CA SER A 45 -49.33 47.11 37.38
C SER A 45 -48.83 45.73 36.94
N LYS A 46 -47.54 45.65 36.57
CA LYS A 46 -46.89 44.39 36.18
C LYS A 46 -46.97 43.30 37.27
N THR A 47 -46.83 43.70 38.54
CA THR A 47 -46.88 42.77 39.68
C THR A 47 -48.29 42.25 39.95
N THR A 48 -49.32 43.06 39.71
CA THR A 48 -50.71 42.64 39.83
C THR A 48 -51.06 41.62 38.75
N ARG A 49 -50.66 41.85 37.49
CA ARG A 49 -50.84 40.89 36.40
C ARG A 49 -50.14 39.57 36.65
N LYS A 50 -48.89 39.60 37.14
CA LYS A 50 -48.13 38.39 37.51
C LYS A 50 -48.88 37.56 38.57
N ARG A 51 -49.28 38.19 39.68
CA ARG A 51 -50.02 37.50 40.75
C ARG A 51 -51.33 36.94 40.23
N ALA A 52 -52.04 37.69 39.37
CA ALA A 52 -53.28 37.21 38.77
C ALA A 52 -53.06 35.94 37.93
N LEU A 53 -51.99 35.85 37.12
CA LEU A 53 -51.66 34.64 36.36
C LEU A 53 -51.33 33.44 37.27
N GLU A 54 -50.55 33.66 38.33
CA GLU A 54 -50.20 32.60 39.30
C GLU A 54 -51.46 32.06 40.01
N GLU A 55 -52.39 32.94 40.38
CA GLU A 55 -53.65 32.56 41.01
C GLU A 55 -54.59 31.84 40.02
N ILE A 56 -54.67 32.30 38.76
CA ILE A 56 -55.44 31.60 37.72
C ILE A 56 -54.88 30.20 37.49
N LYS A 57 -53.55 30.05 37.41
CA LYS A 57 -52.91 28.73 37.28
C LYS A 57 -53.28 27.82 38.45
N ARG A 58 -53.21 28.33 39.68
CA ARG A 58 -53.51 27.56 40.89
C ARG A 58 -54.97 27.08 40.94
N GLU A 59 -55.91 27.94 40.56
CA GLU A 59 -57.34 27.62 40.60
C GLU A 59 -57.82 26.78 39.41
N THR A 60 -56.95 26.53 38.43
CA THR A 60 -57.27 25.75 37.22
C THR A 60 -56.45 24.47 37.13
N ILE A 61 -55.27 24.54 36.51
CA ILE A 61 -54.39 23.40 36.24
C ILE A 61 -53.95 22.71 37.53
N ASP A 62 -53.46 23.47 38.52
CA ASP A 62 -52.89 22.88 39.74
C ASP A 62 -53.97 22.28 40.66
N LYS A 63 -55.25 22.69 40.47
CA LYS A 63 -56.40 22.19 41.23
C LYS A 63 -56.87 20.81 40.76
N GLY A 64 -56.36 20.31 39.63
CA GLY A 64 -56.69 18.98 39.10
C GLY A 64 -58.16 18.85 38.67
N LEU A 65 -58.69 19.87 37.99
CA LEU A 65 -60.06 19.86 37.46
C LEU A 65 -60.26 18.76 36.38
N SER A 66 -61.50 18.34 36.14
CA SER A 66 -61.79 17.39 35.06
C SER A 66 -61.51 18.01 33.69
N SER A 67 -61.16 17.19 32.70
CA SER A 67 -60.81 17.64 31.35
C SER A 67 -61.95 18.39 30.66
N GLY A 68 -63.21 17.99 30.88
CA GLY A 68 -64.40 18.69 30.38
C GLY A 68 -64.57 20.09 30.98
N VAL A 69 -64.34 20.24 32.30
CA VAL A 69 -64.34 21.56 32.96
C VAL A 69 -63.19 22.43 32.46
N LEU A 70 -62.00 21.85 32.25
CA LEU A 70 -60.85 22.57 31.71
C LEU A 70 -61.08 23.07 30.28
N GLN A 71 -61.85 22.38 29.43
CA GLN A 71 -62.21 22.85 28.08
C GLN A 71 -62.95 24.20 28.15
N GLU A 72 -64.02 24.27 28.93
CA GLU A 72 -64.85 25.47 29.05
C GLU A 72 -64.07 26.64 29.67
N VAL A 73 -63.29 26.33 30.70
CA VAL A 73 -62.40 27.31 31.33
C VAL A 73 -61.36 27.81 30.32
N PHE A 74 -60.73 26.91 29.56
CA PHE A 74 -59.72 27.28 28.58
C PHE A 74 -60.29 28.15 27.47
N THR A 75 -61.46 27.82 26.92
CA THR A 75 -62.15 28.62 25.90
C THR A 75 -62.37 30.07 26.35
N CYS A 76 -62.72 30.28 27.62
CA CYS A 76 -62.89 31.62 28.20
C CYS A 76 -61.56 32.33 28.48
N LEU A 77 -60.53 31.60 28.92
CA LEU A 77 -59.22 32.15 29.28
C LEU A 77 -58.31 32.43 28.07
N LEU A 78 -58.50 31.71 26.96
CA LEU A 78 -57.58 31.65 25.83
C LEU A 78 -57.15 33.05 25.34
N LYS A 79 -58.11 33.92 25.03
CA LYS A 79 -57.81 35.27 24.51
C LYS A 79 -57.00 36.11 25.52
N SER A 80 -57.29 35.99 26.80
CA SER A 80 -56.57 36.69 27.87
C SER A 80 -55.15 36.16 28.01
N LEU A 81 -54.96 34.84 27.96
CA LEU A 81 -53.63 34.22 27.98
C LEU A 81 -52.79 34.60 26.75
N LEU A 82 -53.40 34.58 25.56
CA LEU A 82 -52.74 35.01 24.32
C LEU A 82 -52.33 36.49 24.37
N LYS A 83 -53.14 37.36 24.97
CA LYS A 83 -52.76 38.77 25.21
C LYS A 83 -51.55 38.87 26.15
N CYS A 84 -51.48 38.03 27.17
CA CYS A 84 -50.35 37.98 28.12
C CYS A 84 -49.04 37.52 27.47
N LEU A 85 -49.09 36.85 26.31
CA LEU A 85 -47.88 36.59 25.53
C LEU A 85 -47.17 37.88 25.12
N SER A 86 -47.86 39.02 25.08
CA SER A 86 -47.28 40.33 24.78
C SER A 86 -47.06 41.23 25.99
N ASP A 87 -47.08 40.67 27.20
CA ASP A 87 -46.83 41.43 28.42
C ASP A 87 -45.40 42.01 28.45
N PRO A 88 -45.20 43.27 28.88
CA PRO A 88 -43.87 43.82 29.08
C PRO A 88 -43.05 43.10 30.17
N MET A 89 -43.68 42.33 31.07
CA MET A 89 -43.00 41.50 32.07
C MET A 89 -42.79 40.07 31.55
N GLU A 90 -41.53 39.67 31.44
CA GLU A 90 -41.12 38.34 30.97
C GLU A 90 -41.77 37.20 31.76
N ARG A 91 -41.83 37.30 33.09
CA ARG A 91 -42.45 36.28 33.95
C ARG A 91 -43.95 36.07 33.67
N CYS A 92 -44.66 37.12 33.25
CA CYS A 92 -46.06 37.00 32.83
C CYS A 92 -46.16 36.23 31.51
N ARG A 93 -45.29 36.55 30.54
CA ARG A 93 -45.22 35.83 29.26
C ARG A 93 -44.89 34.35 29.49
N GLU A 94 -43.87 34.07 30.28
CA GLU A 94 -43.46 32.72 30.68
C GLU A 94 -44.63 31.94 31.28
N THR A 95 -45.32 32.50 32.28
CA THR A 95 -46.44 31.82 32.95
C THR A 95 -47.59 31.56 31.97
N ALA A 96 -47.88 32.51 31.07
CA ALA A 96 -48.91 32.34 30.05
C ALA A 96 -48.57 31.23 29.05
N ILE A 97 -47.32 31.14 28.57
CA ILE A 97 -46.87 30.08 27.65
C ILE A 97 -47.04 28.70 28.30
N HIS A 98 -46.57 28.54 29.54
CA HIS A 98 -46.70 27.29 30.27
C HIS A 98 -48.16 26.90 30.48
N MET A 99 -49.02 27.86 30.88
CA MET A 99 -50.44 27.60 31.03
C MET A 99 -51.09 27.18 29.71
N LEU A 100 -50.77 27.82 28.59
CA LEU A 100 -51.27 27.41 27.27
C LEU A 100 -50.88 25.95 26.98
N GLY A 101 -49.62 25.56 27.22
CA GLY A 101 -49.17 24.18 27.05
C GLY A 101 -49.88 23.19 27.99
N ASP A 102 -50.09 23.57 29.25
CA ASP A 102 -50.78 22.74 30.24
C ASP A 102 -52.26 22.53 29.87
N PHE A 103 -52.96 23.58 29.42
CA PHE A 103 -54.33 23.47 28.92
C PHE A 103 -54.39 22.57 27.68
N ILE A 104 -53.56 22.84 26.66
CA ILE A 104 -53.53 22.05 25.42
C ILE A 104 -53.31 20.55 25.68
N ARG A 105 -52.52 20.21 26.72
CA ARG A 105 -52.29 18.81 27.13
C ARG A 105 -53.49 18.15 27.80
N CYS A 106 -54.30 18.91 28.53
CA CYS A 106 -55.32 18.36 29.43
C CYS A 106 -56.74 18.41 28.88
N VAL A 107 -57.02 19.26 27.90
CA VAL A 107 -58.37 19.45 27.36
C VAL A 107 -58.73 18.39 26.30
N PRO A 108 -60.01 17.99 26.18
CA PRO A 108 -60.46 16.97 25.23
C PRO A 108 -60.49 17.45 23.78
N GLN A 109 -60.66 18.77 23.53
CA GLN A 109 -60.75 19.35 22.19
C GLN A 109 -59.75 20.52 22.04
N PRO A 110 -58.43 20.26 22.05
CA PRO A 110 -57.41 21.29 21.92
C PRO A 110 -57.48 22.04 20.58
N GLU A 111 -58.07 21.43 19.54
CA GLU A 111 -58.23 22.01 18.20
C GLU A 111 -59.10 23.28 18.20
N ASP A 112 -60.00 23.45 19.17
CA ASP A 112 -60.86 24.64 19.30
C ASP A 112 -60.06 25.92 19.57
N SER A 113 -58.82 25.78 20.06
CA SER A 113 -57.93 26.90 20.35
C SER A 113 -57.22 27.44 19.11
N LEU A 114 -57.10 26.65 18.03
CA LEU A 114 -56.29 26.96 16.86
C LEU A 114 -56.64 28.28 16.17
N PRO A 115 -57.92 28.69 16.00
CA PRO A 115 -58.28 29.94 15.34
C PRO A 115 -57.70 31.19 16.01
N TYR A 116 -57.41 31.12 17.31
CA TYR A 116 -56.81 32.22 18.06
C TYR A 116 -55.33 32.00 18.36
N LEU A 117 -54.94 30.76 18.68
CA LEU A 117 -53.57 30.38 19.01
C LEU A 117 -52.63 30.59 17.83
N MET A 118 -52.98 30.09 16.64
CA MET A 118 -52.08 30.11 15.48
C MET A 118 -51.74 31.53 15.03
N PRO A 119 -52.71 32.46 14.82
CA PRO A 119 -52.38 33.85 14.49
C PRO A 119 -51.53 34.54 15.56
N ALA A 120 -51.78 34.26 16.86
CA ALA A 120 -51.02 34.86 17.95
C ALA A 120 -49.55 34.38 17.96
N LEU A 121 -49.31 33.08 17.75
CA LEU A 121 -47.95 32.54 17.64
C LEU A 121 -47.26 33.03 16.37
N THR A 122 -47.96 33.11 15.23
CA THR A 122 -47.39 33.65 13.97
C THR A 122 -47.01 35.11 14.12
N GLN A 123 -47.84 35.94 14.75
CA GLN A 123 -47.50 37.34 14.99
C GLN A 123 -46.23 37.47 15.84
N ARG A 124 -46.07 36.59 16.83
CA ARG A 124 -44.95 36.61 17.78
C ARG A 124 -43.64 36.08 17.18
N LEU A 125 -43.70 34.96 16.45
CA LEU A 125 -42.54 34.20 15.98
C LEU A 125 -42.35 34.20 14.46
N GLY A 126 -43.42 34.34 13.67
CA GLY A 126 -43.41 34.23 12.20
C GLY A 126 -43.30 35.55 11.43
N GLY A 127 -43.15 36.68 12.13
CA GLY A 127 -42.98 38.01 11.53
C GLY A 127 -41.67 38.20 10.74
N LYS A 128 -41.45 39.41 10.22
CA LYS A 128 -40.16 39.77 9.60
C LYS A 128 -39.01 39.70 10.62
N GLU A 129 -39.32 40.12 11.85
CA GLU A 129 -38.47 40.04 13.03
C GLU A 129 -39.24 39.25 14.10
N ILE A 130 -38.53 38.45 14.89
CA ILE A 130 -39.12 37.72 16.01
C ILE A 130 -39.36 38.72 17.15
N LEU A 131 -40.61 38.84 17.59
CA LEU A 131 -41.01 39.84 18.60
C LEU A 131 -40.72 39.41 20.03
N GLU A 132 -40.55 38.11 20.30
CA GLU A 132 -40.14 37.62 21.62
C GLU A 132 -38.62 37.71 21.77
N PRO A 133 -38.08 38.60 22.64
CA PRO A 133 -36.65 38.77 22.78
C PRO A 133 -35.98 37.65 23.61
N ALA A 134 -36.70 37.02 24.53
CA ALA A 134 -36.13 36.01 25.43
C ALA A 134 -36.01 34.65 24.72
N GLU A 135 -34.79 34.11 24.63
CA GLU A 135 -34.53 32.84 23.93
C GLU A 135 -35.23 31.63 24.55
N GLU A 136 -35.29 31.56 25.88
CA GLU A 136 -36.00 30.50 26.60
C GLU A 136 -37.52 30.57 26.39
N LEU A 137 -38.07 31.78 26.21
CA LEU A 137 -39.50 31.94 25.90
C LEU A 137 -39.82 31.62 24.45
N ARG A 138 -38.90 31.93 23.52
CA ARG A 138 -39.00 31.45 22.13
C ARG A 138 -39.01 29.93 22.09
N LEU A 139 -38.12 29.27 22.84
CA LEU A 139 -38.10 27.81 22.97
C LEU A 139 -39.43 27.30 23.52
N SER A 140 -39.87 27.83 24.66
CA SER A 140 -41.14 27.43 25.31
C SER A 140 -42.34 27.58 24.36
N MET A 141 -42.39 28.64 23.54
CA MET A 141 -43.45 28.81 22.55
C MET A 141 -43.38 27.78 21.41
N VAL A 142 -42.17 27.41 20.95
CA VAL A 142 -42.00 26.37 19.93
C VAL A 142 -42.29 24.97 20.51
N GLU A 143 -42.02 24.72 21.79
CA GLU A 143 -42.44 23.50 22.49
C GLU A 143 -43.97 23.41 22.57
N VAL A 144 -44.66 24.52 22.90
CA VAL A 144 -46.13 24.58 22.83
C VAL A 144 -46.63 24.36 21.41
N LEU A 145 -45.97 24.91 20.40
CA LEU A 145 -46.31 24.67 18.99
C LEU A 145 -46.16 23.19 18.63
N THR A 146 -45.07 22.54 19.06
CA THR A 146 -44.80 21.12 18.82
C THR A 146 -45.85 20.25 19.51
N LEU A 147 -46.18 20.54 20.77
CA LEU A 147 -47.27 19.88 21.49
C LEU A 147 -48.60 20.03 20.74
N THR A 148 -48.89 21.22 20.24
CA THR A 148 -50.11 21.50 19.46
C THR A 148 -50.15 20.63 18.20
N VAL A 149 -49.02 20.45 17.51
CA VAL A 149 -48.91 19.53 16.38
C VAL A 149 -49.19 18.08 16.78
N GLU A 150 -48.60 17.63 17.89
CA GLU A 150 -48.76 16.26 18.39
C GLU A 150 -50.21 15.93 18.78
N VAL A 151 -50.94 16.88 19.38
CA VAL A 151 -52.32 16.64 19.87
C VAL A 151 -53.41 16.99 18.85
N CYS A 152 -53.23 18.03 18.04
CA CYS A 152 -54.23 18.47 17.06
C CYS A 152 -54.07 17.77 15.69
N GLY A 153 -52.87 17.30 15.36
CA GLY A 153 -52.58 16.57 14.12
C GLY A 153 -53.13 17.25 12.85
N ARG A 154 -53.99 16.54 12.11
CA ARG A 154 -54.57 17.00 10.84
C ARG A 154 -55.40 18.30 10.94
N HIS A 155 -55.87 18.67 12.13
CA HIS A 155 -56.66 19.89 12.34
C HIS A 155 -55.82 21.16 12.10
N LEU A 156 -54.49 21.05 12.02
CA LEU A 156 -53.59 22.15 11.67
C LEU A 156 -53.48 22.43 10.17
N ALA A 157 -54.07 21.60 9.29
CA ALA A 157 -53.99 21.81 7.84
C ALA A 157 -54.46 23.21 7.37
N PRO A 158 -55.53 23.82 7.93
CA PRO A 158 -55.94 25.19 7.58
C PRO A 158 -54.93 26.28 7.97
N TYR A 159 -53.98 25.97 8.86
CA TYR A 159 -52.98 26.90 9.39
C TYR A 159 -51.58 26.65 8.79
N LEU A 160 -51.53 26.05 7.60
CA LEU A 160 -50.27 25.74 6.92
C LEU A 160 -49.38 26.99 6.76
N ASP A 161 -49.95 28.11 6.30
CA ASP A 161 -49.23 29.38 6.12
C ASP A 161 -48.59 29.88 7.42
N ASP A 162 -49.34 29.79 8.52
CA ASP A 162 -48.92 30.22 9.85
C ASP A 162 -47.75 29.36 10.35
N MET A 163 -47.91 28.03 10.26
CA MET A 163 -46.87 27.06 10.61
C MET A 163 -45.59 27.30 9.82
N MET A 164 -45.69 27.45 8.49
CA MET A 164 -44.54 27.67 7.62
C MET A 164 -43.80 28.94 7.98
N LYS A 165 -44.50 30.06 8.19
CA LYS A 165 -43.88 31.35 8.59
C LYS A 165 -43.12 31.23 9.91
N ILE A 166 -43.70 30.57 10.92
CA ILE A 166 -43.03 30.36 12.21
C ILE A 166 -41.78 29.49 12.04
N LEU A 167 -41.89 28.36 11.33
CA LEU A 167 -40.77 27.42 11.15
C LEU A 167 -39.63 28.03 10.34
N GLN A 168 -39.92 28.80 9.29
CA GLN A 168 -38.92 29.51 8.49
C GLN A 168 -38.03 30.44 9.33
N ARG A 169 -38.58 31.06 10.37
CA ARG A 169 -37.85 31.96 11.27
C ARG A 169 -37.12 31.21 12.37
N THR A 170 -37.78 30.23 12.98
CA THR A 170 -37.28 29.55 14.18
C THR A 170 -36.25 28.45 13.86
N ILE A 171 -36.25 27.87 12.66
CA ILE A 171 -35.17 26.95 12.22
C ILE A 171 -33.81 27.65 12.16
N VAL A 172 -33.79 28.92 11.77
CA VAL A 172 -32.56 29.74 11.68
C VAL A 172 -32.31 30.58 12.94
N ASP A 173 -33.06 30.34 14.02
CA ASP A 173 -32.95 31.08 15.28
C ASP A 173 -31.51 31.06 15.84
N PRO A 174 -30.99 32.15 16.41
CA PRO A 174 -29.67 32.14 17.04
C PRO A 174 -29.54 31.13 18.20
N PHE A 175 -30.62 30.80 18.90
CA PHE A 175 -30.57 29.90 20.06
C PHE A 175 -30.65 28.42 19.61
N PRO A 176 -29.63 27.58 19.93
CA PRO A 176 -29.56 26.20 19.41
C PRO A 176 -30.75 25.31 19.77
N ASP A 177 -31.35 25.47 20.95
CA ASP A 177 -32.46 24.62 21.37
C ASP A 177 -33.77 24.98 20.66
N VAL A 178 -33.98 26.26 20.30
CA VAL A 178 -35.08 26.66 19.40
C VAL A 178 -34.92 25.98 18.05
N LYS A 179 -33.72 26.00 17.46
CA LYS A 179 -33.47 25.32 16.18
C LYS A 179 -33.86 23.84 16.22
N ARG A 180 -33.49 23.16 17.32
CA ARG A 180 -33.75 21.72 17.52
C ARG A 180 -35.24 21.45 17.66
N GLU A 181 -35.94 22.19 18.50
CA GLU A 181 -37.37 22.01 18.69
C GLU A 181 -38.15 22.39 17.42
N SER A 182 -37.72 23.42 16.68
CA SER A 182 -38.32 23.76 15.38
C SER A 182 -38.13 22.67 14.34
N CYS A 183 -36.96 22.03 14.30
CA CYS A 183 -36.73 20.88 13.42
C CYS A 183 -37.63 19.70 13.82
N LYS A 184 -37.74 19.39 15.12
CA LYS A 184 -38.66 18.36 15.63
C LYS A 184 -40.12 18.68 15.27
N CYS A 185 -40.56 19.91 15.51
CA CYS A 185 -41.88 20.40 15.13
C CYS A 185 -42.14 20.22 13.63
N THR A 186 -41.17 20.55 12.77
CA THR A 186 -41.24 20.37 11.32
C THR A 186 -41.48 18.90 10.95
N VAL A 187 -40.75 17.96 11.57
CA VAL A 187 -40.92 16.51 11.34
C VAL A 187 -42.32 16.06 11.73
N HIS A 188 -42.80 16.44 12.92
CA HIS A 188 -44.14 16.07 13.37
C HIS A 188 -45.23 16.67 12.50
N PHE A 189 -45.06 17.93 12.06
CA PHE A 189 -46.06 18.62 11.26
C PHE A 189 -46.16 18.01 9.86
N ALA A 190 -45.02 17.75 9.21
CA ALA A 190 -44.98 17.07 7.92
C ALA A 190 -45.71 15.72 7.93
N LYS A 191 -45.52 14.93 8.99
CA LYS A 191 -46.19 13.63 9.19
C LYS A 191 -47.69 13.76 9.52
N SER A 192 -48.10 14.86 10.13
CA SER A 192 -49.49 15.07 10.59
C SER A 192 -50.41 15.62 9.50
N VAL A 193 -49.86 16.33 8.51
CA VAL A 193 -50.63 16.91 7.37
C VAL A 193 -50.03 16.55 5.99
N PRO A 194 -49.77 15.27 5.69
CA PRO A 194 -49.03 14.86 4.49
C PRO A 194 -49.71 15.29 3.18
N GLU A 195 -51.05 15.36 3.16
CA GLU A 195 -51.83 15.77 1.98
C GLU A 195 -51.66 17.25 1.61
N HIS A 196 -51.30 18.12 2.57
CA HIS A 196 -51.23 19.58 2.36
C HIS A 196 -49.80 20.11 2.45
N PHE A 197 -48.92 19.44 3.21
CA PHE A 197 -47.56 19.92 3.47
C PHE A 197 -46.76 20.22 2.19
N HIS A 198 -46.94 19.40 1.16
CA HIS A 198 -46.26 19.54 -0.13
C HIS A 198 -46.49 20.90 -0.82
N MET A 199 -47.57 21.62 -0.50
CA MET A 199 -47.88 22.92 -1.09
C MET A 199 -46.85 24.01 -0.73
N GLN A 200 -46.17 23.87 0.41
CA GLN A 200 -45.22 24.89 0.92
C GLN A 200 -43.91 24.32 1.48
N ALA A 201 -43.71 23.00 1.46
CA ALA A 201 -42.52 22.32 1.99
C ALA A 201 -41.19 22.91 1.51
N GLU A 202 -41.10 23.27 0.22
CA GLU A 202 -39.91 23.86 -0.41
C GLU A 202 -39.40 25.12 0.33
N SER A 203 -40.32 25.87 0.93
CA SER A 203 -40.02 27.11 1.64
C SER A 203 -39.14 26.91 2.90
N LEU A 204 -39.04 25.67 3.40
CA LEU A 204 -38.20 25.28 4.54
C LEU A 204 -36.81 24.77 4.15
N VAL A 205 -36.58 24.44 2.87
CA VAL A 205 -35.29 23.89 2.40
C VAL A 205 -34.14 24.85 2.68
N LYS A 206 -34.28 26.12 2.28
CA LYS A 206 -33.25 27.14 2.50
C LYS A 206 -32.91 27.36 3.98
N PRO A 207 -33.88 27.58 4.90
CA PRO A 207 -33.61 27.64 6.34
C PRO A 207 -32.85 26.41 6.89
N LEU A 208 -33.22 25.21 6.45
CA LEU A 208 -32.56 23.97 6.88
C LEU A 208 -31.11 23.90 6.37
N MET A 209 -30.87 24.22 5.10
CA MET A 209 -29.51 24.21 4.53
C MET A 209 -28.59 25.27 5.16
N GLN A 210 -29.14 26.38 5.66
CA GLN A 210 -28.39 27.35 6.47
C GLN A 210 -27.98 26.79 7.84
N THR A 211 -28.70 25.79 8.35
CA THR A 211 -28.54 25.26 9.71
C THR A 211 -27.81 23.91 9.75
N VAL A 212 -27.73 23.17 8.63
CA VAL A 212 -27.15 21.82 8.55
C VAL A 212 -25.64 21.75 8.88
N SER A 213 -24.95 22.89 8.84
CA SER A 213 -23.53 23.04 9.19
C SER A 213 -23.30 23.70 10.56
N HIS A 214 -24.31 23.71 11.43
CA HIS A 214 -24.20 24.30 12.76
C HIS A 214 -23.11 23.63 13.62
N GLN A 215 -22.46 24.39 14.50
CA GLN A 215 -21.36 23.90 15.37
C GLN A 215 -21.75 22.72 16.27
N HIS A 216 -22.97 22.71 16.82
CA HIS A 216 -23.46 21.64 17.69
C HIS A 216 -24.04 20.46 16.88
N SER A 217 -23.50 19.26 17.10
CA SER A 217 -23.94 18.03 16.41
C SER A 217 -25.42 17.73 16.60
N ARG A 218 -25.97 17.93 17.81
CA ARG A 218 -27.41 17.72 18.09
C ARG A 218 -28.32 18.59 17.22
N VAL A 219 -27.89 19.80 16.87
CA VAL A 219 -28.64 20.67 15.93
C VAL A 219 -28.57 20.09 14.52
N ARG A 220 -27.37 19.70 14.07
CA ARG A 220 -27.18 19.08 12.74
C ARG A 220 -28.02 17.82 12.57
N VAL A 221 -28.06 16.94 13.58
CA VAL A 221 -28.93 15.74 13.58
C VAL A 221 -30.40 16.13 13.38
N SER A 222 -30.94 17.03 14.20
CA SER A 222 -32.33 17.46 14.08
C SER A 222 -32.61 18.12 12.73
N THR A 223 -31.68 18.92 12.19
CA THR A 223 -31.81 19.52 10.86
C THR A 223 -31.85 18.46 9.76
N ILE A 224 -30.99 17.43 9.82
CA ILE A 224 -30.97 16.34 8.83
C ILE A 224 -32.28 15.54 8.87
N GLU A 225 -32.78 15.21 10.06
CA GLU A 225 -34.07 14.54 10.24
C GLU A 225 -35.24 15.39 9.70
N ALA A 226 -35.23 16.69 9.96
CA ALA A 226 -36.20 17.63 9.42
C ALA A 226 -36.11 17.77 7.89
N THR A 227 -34.91 17.85 7.32
CA THR A 227 -34.70 17.80 5.87
C THR A 227 -35.26 16.50 5.28
N GLY A 228 -35.01 15.36 5.95
CA GLY A 228 -35.58 14.07 5.60
C GLY A 228 -37.10 14.12 5.45
N ALA A 229 -37.79 14.63 6.47
CA ALA A 229 -39.24 14.77 6.47
C ALA A 229 -39.74 15.79 5.41
N VAL A 230 -39.07 16.93 5.28
CA VAL A 230 -39.45 17.98 4.33
C VAL A 230 -39.45 17.47 2.89
N ILE A 231 -38.43 16.71 2.50
CA ILE A 231 -38.35 16.12 1.16
C ILE A 231 -39.36 14.97 1.01
N GLN A 232 -39.47 14.11 2.01
CA GLN A 232 -40.35 12.92 1.99
C GLN A 232 -41.84 13.28 1.81
N TYR A 233 -42.30 14.32 2.51
CA TYR A 233 -43.69 14.79 2.46
C TYR A 233 -43.88 16.04 1.58
N GLY A 234 -42.80 16.48 0.92
CA GLY A 234 -42.80 17.59 -0.03
C GLY A 234 -43.18 17.16 -1.44
N THR A 235 -42.79 17.96 -2.43
CA THR A 235 -42.94 17.60 -3.87
C THR A 235 -41.86 16.63 -4.35
N GLY A 236 -40.82 16.37 -3.55
CA GLY A 236 -39.64 15.58 -3.91
C GLY A 236 -38.66 16.27 -4.86
N LYS A 237 -38.99 17.44 -5.42
CA LYS A 237 -38.17 18.12 -6.44
C LYS A 237 -36.87 18.69 -5.90
N ASN A 238 -36.84 19.05 -4.61
CA ASN A 238 -35.69 19.68 -3.96
C ASN A 238 -34.65 18.67 -3.43
N VAL A 239 -34.69 17.40 -3.84
CA VAL A 239 -33.66 16.41 -3.50
C VAL A 239 -32.27 16.95 -3.92
N ASP A 240 -32.16 17.49 -5.13
CA ASP A 240 -30.89 18.03 -5.64
C ASP A 240 -30.34 19.20 -4.83
N ASP A 241 -31.21 20.00 -4.23
CA ASP A 241 -30.81 21.16 -3.41
C ASP A 241 -30.19 20.74 -2.07
N VAL A 242 -30.45 19.51 -1.60
CA VAL A 242 -30.01 19.04 -0.28
C VAL A 242 -28.92 17.97 -0.34
N LEU A 243 -28.76 17.28 -1.47
CA LEU A 243 -27.83 16.14 -1.59
C LEU A 243 -26.38 16.48 -1.27
N SER A 244 -25.87 17.61 -1.79
CA SER A 244 -24.48 18.02 -1.56
C SER A 244 -24.20 18.28 -0.07
N HIS A 245 -25.16 18.86 0.64
CA HIS A 245 -25.07 19.10 2.07
C HIS A 245 -25.10 17.80 2.88
N LEU A 246 -25.96 16.84 2.50
CA LEU A 246 -25.99 15.52 3.14
C LEU A 246 -24.72 14.71 2.87
N ALA A 247 -24.19 14.76 1.63
CA ALA A 247 -22.92 14.12 1.28
C ALA A 247 -21.77 14.63 2.16
N GLN A 248 -21.68 15.95 2.37
CA GLN A 248 -20.69 16.54 3.27
C GLN A 248 -20.85 16.09 4.73
N ARG A 249 -22.06 15.70 5.15
CA ARG A 249 -22.34 15.19 6.50
C ARG A 249 -22.01 13.71 6.68
N LEU A 250 -21.68 12.97 5.63
CA LEU A 250 -21.05 11.64 5.74
C LEU A 250 -19.61 11.72 6.26
N PHE A 251 -18.98 12.89 6.22
CA PHE A 251 -17.64 13.15 6.76
C PHE A 251 -17.67 13.86 8.12
N ASP A 252 -18.83 13.95 8.76
CA ASP A 252 -18.96 14.65 10.05
C ASP A 252 -18.23 13.89 11.16
N ASP A 253 -17.51 14.60 12.02
CA ASP A 253 -16.80 14.03 13.16
C ASP A 253 -17.75 13.31 14.14
N SER A 254 -19.01 13.75 14.21
CA SER A 254 -20.01 13.14 15.08
C SER A 254 -20.67 11.93 14.42
N PRO A 255 -20.53 10.71 15.00
CA PRO A 255 -21.20 9.51 14.49
C PRO A 255 -22.72 9.65 14.40
N GLN A 256 -23.34 10.41 15.32
CA GLN A 256 -24.78 10.63 15.32
C GLN A 256 -25.25 11.40 14.09
N VAL A 257 -24.43 12.33 13.59
CA VAL A 257 -24.74 13.10 12.38
C VAL A 257 -24.66 12.20 11.15
N ARG A 258 -23.58 11.41 11.03
CA ARG A 258 -23.43 10.43 9.93
C ARG A 258 -24.58 9.42 9.92
N LYS A 259 -24.94 8.88 11.10
CA LYS A 259 -26.08 7.98 11.29
C LYS A 259 -27.40 8.62 10.82
N ALA A 260 -27.63 9.89 11.15
CA ALA A 260 -28.84 10.59 10.72
C ALA A 260 -28.94 10.68 9.18
N VAL A 261 -27.82 10.96 8.49
CA VAL A 261 -27.78 10.93 7.02
C VAL A 261 -28.10 9.53 6.49
N THR A 262 -27.46 8.50 7.03
CA THR A 262 -27.68 7.10 6.62
C THR A 262 -29.16 6.71 6.74
N VAL A 263 -29.81 7.06 7.85
CA VAL A 263 -31.22 6.75 8.09
C VAL A 263 -32.11 7.53 7.12
N VAL A 264 -31.92 8.84 6.97
CA VAL A 264 -32.74 9.66 6.06
C VAL A 264 -32.63 9.20 4.61
N VAL A 265 -31.42 8.91 4.13
CA VAL A 265 -31.20 8.44 2.75
C VAL A 265 -31.81 7.05 2.55
N GLY A 266 -31.66 6.14 3.52
CA GLY A 266 -32.29 4.82 3.47
C GLY A 266 -33.82 4.89 3.46
N ASP A 267 -34.39 5.79 4.28
CA ASP A 267 -35.84 6.02 4.30
C ASP A 267 -36.34 6.56 2.95
N TRP A 268 -35.59 7.46 2.30
CA TRP A 268 -35.93 7.92 0.95
C TRP A 268 -35.83 6.80 -0.10
N LEU A 269 -34.82 5.94 -0.01
CA LEU A 269 -34.69 4.77 -0.88
C LEU A 269 -35.81 3.75 -0.72
N LEU A 270 -36.51 3.75 0.42
CA LEU A 270 -37.65 2.87 0.68
C LEU A 270 -38.99 3.54 0.35
N HIS A 271 -39.17 4.80 0.73
CA HIS A 271 -40.50 5.40 0.85
C HIS A 271 -40.71 6.66 0.02
N LEU A 272 -39.66 7.27 -0.57
CA LEU A 272 -39.86 8.48 -1.37
C LEU A 272 -40.71 8.16 -2.62
N ARG A 273 -41.72 9.00 -2.88
CA ARG A 273 -42.75 8.74 -3.90
C ARG A 273 -42.17 8.52 -5.31
N ASP A 274 -41.17 9.33 -5.70
CA ASP A 274 -40.46 9.22 -6.98
C ASP A 274 -39.01 8.77 -6.81
N ARG A 275 -38.76 7.81 -5.90
CA ARG A 275 -37.39 7.36 -5.58
C ARG A 275 -36.61 6.81 -6.79
N TYR A 276 -37.29 6.24 -7.79
CA TYR A 276 -36.66 5.63 -8.96
C TYR A 276 -35.83 6.66 -9.75
N SER A 277 -36.33 7.89 -9.89
CA SER A 277 -35.63 9.00 -10.53
C SER A 277 -34.34 9.41 -9.80
N TYR A 278 -34.23 9.11 -8.50
CA TYR A 278 -33.12 9.55 -7.64
C TYR A 278 -32.20 8.41 -7.19
N PHE A 279 -32.42 7.16 -7.60
CA PHE A 279 -31.58 6.02 -7.20
C PHE A 279 -30.10 6.25 -7.46
N HIS A 280 -29.72 6.72 -8.66
CA HIS A 280 -28.33 7.04 -8.99
C HIS A 280 -27.68 8.13 -8.11
N LYS A 281 -28.46 8.90 -7.35
CA LYS A 281 -27.96 9.91 -6.41
C LYS A 281 -27.98 9.44 -4.96
N LEU A 282 -28.97 8.62 -4.59
CA LEU A 282 -29.16 8.14 -3.23
C LEU A 282 -28.33 6.90 -2.89
N ILE A 283 -28.20 5.96 -3.84
CA ILE A 283 -27.38 4.75 -3.70
C ILE A 283 -25.95 5.07 -3.23
N PRO A 284 -25.18 5.98 -3.87
CA PRO A 284 -23.80 6.24 -3.44
C PRO A 284 -23.72 6.81 -2.02
N LEU A 285 -24.71 7.57 -1.55
CA LEU A 285 -24.74 8.09 -0.18
C LEU A 285 -24.96 6.99 0.86
N LEU A 286 -25.89 6.07 0.60
CA LEU A 286 -26.15 4.94 1.50
C LEU A 286 -24.97 3.96 1.50
N LEU A 287 -24.46 3.59 0.32
CA LEU A 287 -23.36 2.63 0.20
C LEU A 287 -22.04 3.15 0.78
N SER A 288 -21.81 4.46 0.77
CA SER A 288 -20.65 5.08 1.46
C SER A 288 -20.70 4.91 2.99
N SER A 289 -21.89 4.63 3.55
CA SER A 289 -22.07 4.35 4.98
C SER A 289 -21.75 2.90 5.35
N LEU A 290 -21.60 1.98 4.37
CA LEU A 290 -21.23 0.58 4.65
C LEU A 290 -19.81 0.44 5.18
N SER A 291 -18.94 1.40 4.84
CA SER A 291 -17.55 1.47 5.31
C SER A 291 -17.37 2.51 6.42
N ASP A 292 -18.42 2.82 7.19
CA ASP A 292 -18.27 3.64 8.40
C ASP A 292 -17.53 2.88 9.50
N ASP A 293 -16.63 3.57 10.19
CA ASP A 293 -15.81 3.00 11.26
C ASP A 293 -16.64 2.61 12.50
N ILE A 294 -17.86 3.16 12.64
CA ILE A 294 -18.77 2.81 13.72
C ILE A 294 -19.68 1.64 13.28
N PRO A 295 -19.58 0.45 13.92
CA PRO A 295 -20.32 -0.74 13.50
C PRO A 295 -21.85 -0.55 13.48
N GLU A 296 -22.38 0.27 14.38
CA GLU A 296 -23.82 0.58 14.42
C GLU A 296 -24.29 1.27 13.13
N ILE A 297 -23.46 2.12 12.53
CA ILE A 297 -23.80 2.87 11.31
C ILE A 297 -23.70 1.95 10.10
N SER A 298 -22.61 1.19 9.97
CA SER A 298 -22.42 0.27 8.85
C SER A 298 -23.45 -0.87 8.86
N GLN A 299 -23.82 -1.40 10.03
CA GLN A 299 -24.92 -2.37 10.15
C GLN A 299 -26.26 -1.75 9.78
N ARG A 300 -26.56 -0.54 10.25
CA ARG A 300 -27.81 0.14 9.89
C ARG A 300 -27.90 0.43 8.39
N ALA A 301 -26.80 0.84 7.76
CA ALA A 301 -26.70 1.01 6.32
C ALA A 301 -26.96 -0.30 5.57
N ALA A 302 -26.35 -1.40 6.02
CA ALA A 302 -26.54 -2.73 5.45
C ALA A 302 -27.99 -3.22 5.55
N ASP A 303 -28.65 -3.01 6.70
CA ASP A 303 -30.05 -3.40 6.90
C ASP A 303 -31.01 -2.58 6.04
N LEU A 304 -30.81 -1.25 5.96
CA LEU A 304 -31.59 -0.39 5.08
C LEU A 304 -31.40 -0.79 3.62
N TRP A 305 -30.16 -1.05 3.21
CA TRP A 305 -29.85 -1.48 1.85
C TRP A 305 -30.48 -2.82 1.49
N ARG A 306 -30.45 -3.79 2.42
CA ARG A 306 -31.13 -5.09 2.25
C ARG A 306 -32.63 -4.92 2.07
N GLN A 307 -33.25 -4.05 2.87
CA GLN A 307 -34.68 -3.72 2.73
C GLN A 307 -34.98 -3.04 1.39
N THR A 308 -34.14 -2.10 0.95
CA THR A 308 -34.30 -1.43 -0.35
C THR A 308 -34.23 -2.42 -1.50
N GLY A 309 -33.27 -3.35 -1.47
CA GLY A 309 -33.16 -4.40 -2.49
C GLY A 309 -34.37 -5.33 -2.49
N ALA A 310 -34.82 -5.79 -1.32
CA ALA A 310 -35.98 -6.67 -1.20
C ALA A 310 -37.28 -5.99 -1.69
N LEU A 311 -37.48 -4.71 -1.36
CA LEU A 311 -38.62 -3.94 -1.84
C LEU A 311 -38.58 -3.78 -3.36
N TRP A 312 -37.42 -3.42 -3.92
CA TRP A 312 -37.28 -3.28 -5.36
C TRP A 312 -37.50 -4.60 -6.09
N GLU A 313 -36.99 -5.70 -5.55
CA GLU A 313 -37.21 -7.04 -6.09
C GLU A 313 -38.69 -7.41 -6.11
N GLN A 314 -39.42 -7.14 -5.02
CA GLN A 314 -40.87 -7.36 -4.94
C GLN A 314 -41.65 -6.51 -5.97
N GLU A 315 -41.24 -5.27 -6.21
CA GLU A 315 -41.91 -4.36 -7.15
C GLU A 315 -41.63 -4.67 -8.61
N ASN A 316 -40.55 -5.40 -8.91
CA ASN A 316 -40.08 -5.70 -10.26
C ASN A 316 -39.99 -7.22 -10.50
N GLU A 317 -40.79 -8.02 -9.77
CA GLU A 317 -40.77 -9.49 -9.83
C GLU A 317 -40.95 -10.02 -11.25
N ASP A 318 -41.88 -9.44 -12.02
CA ASP A 318 -42.16 -9.83 -13.40
C ASP A 318 -40.95 -9.68 -14.33
N ASP A 319 -40.13 -8.63 -14.11
CA ASP A 319 -38.91 -8.36 -14.89
C ASP A 319 -37.73 -9.25 -14.45
N LEU A 320 -37.78 -9.80 -13.23
CA LEU A 320 -36.68 -10.55 -12.60
C LEU A 320 -36.87 -12.05 -12.57
N LYS A 321 -38.02 -12.56 -13.02
CA LYS A 321 -38.42 -13.97 -12.90
C LYS A 321 -37.31 -14.95 -13.30
N ASP A 322 -36.70 -14.75 -14.47
CA ASP A 322 -35.61 -15.61 -14.93
C ASP A 322 -34.34 -15.49 -14.06
N LYS A 323 -34.04 -14.31 -13.51
CA LYS A 323 -32.86 -14.12 -12.66
C LYS A 323 -33.04 -14.71 -11.26
N MET A 324 -34.27 -14.68 -10.73
CA MET A 324 -34.61 -15.22 -9.41
C MET A 324 -34.40 -16.74 -9.33
N ASP A 325 -34.55 -17.45 -10.45
CA ASP A 325 -34.40 -18.91 -10.49
C ASP A 325 -32.92 -19.37 -10.63
N PHE A 326 -32.03 -18.55 -11.21
CA PHE A 326 -30.67 -19.00 -11.59
C PHE A 326 -29.50 -18.24 -10.94
N LEU A 327 -29.69 -17.04 -10.37
CA LEU A 327 -28.58 -16.18 -9.92
C LEU A 327 -28.44 -16.07 -8.38
N LEU A 328 -29.02 -16.99 -7.61
CA LEU A 328 -29.00 -16.94 -6.14
C LEU A 328 -27.66 -17.39 -5.54
N THR A 329 -26.99 -18.38 -6.14
CA THR A 329 -25.74 -18.93 -5.61
C THR A 329 -24.56 -17.97 -5.86
N PRO A 330 -23.74 -17.66 -4.83
CA PRO A 330 -22.55 -16.85 -5.02
C PRO A 330 -21.58 -17.53 -6.00
N PRO A 331 -20.83 -16.77 -6.82
CA PRO A 331 -19.73 -17.31 -7.60
C PRO A 331 -18.70 -18.03 -6.73
N ASP A 332 -18.06 -19.07 -7.24
CA ASP A 332 -17.12 -19.91 -6.47
C ASP A 332 -15.96 -19.11 -5.83
N LEU A 333 -15.53 -18.05 -6.51
CA LEU A 333 -14.44 -17.17 -6.08
C LEU A 333 -14.89 -15.94 -5.30
N TYR A 334 -16.15 -15.90 -4.84
CA TYR A 334 -16.66 -14.76 -4.08
C TYR A 334 -15.80 -14.50 -2.83
N PRO A 335 -15.50 -13.24 -2.46
CA PRO A 335 -14.62 -12.95 -1.34
C PRO A 335 -15.03 -13.64 -0.03
N ALA A 336 -14.10 -14.36 0.60
CA ALA A 336 -14.35 -15.06 1.85
C ALA A 336 -14.75 -14.10 2.97
N GLY A 337 -15.77 -14.49 3.76
CA GLY A 337 -16.26 -13.70 4.89
C GLY A 337 -17.10 -12.48 4.50
N VAL A 338 -17.37 -12.26 3.21
CA VAL A 338 -18.22 -11.16 2.72
C VAL A 338 -19.58 -11.70 2.31
N ALA A 339 -20.65 -11.16 2.90
CA ALA A 339 -22.01 -11.52 2.53
C ALA A 339 -22.35 -10.99 1.14
N ARG A 340 -22.82 -11.86 0.25
CA ARG A 340 -23.26 -11.47 -1.09
C ARG A 340 -24.54 -10.63 -1.00
N PRO A 341 -24.61 -9.45 -1.63
CA PRO A 341 -25.83 -8.66 -1.68
C PRO A 341 -26.99 -9.40 -2.36
N GLY A 342 -28.22 -9.16 -1.89
CA GLY A 342 -29.43 -9.71 -2.50
C GLY A 342 -29.60 -9.30 -3.97
N LEU A 343 -30.42 -10.03 -4.73
CA LEU A 343 -30.60 -9.79 -6.17
C LEU A 343 -31.06 -8.36 -6.45
N GLY A 344 -32.10 -7.87 -5.76
CA GLY A 344 -32.55 -6.49 -5.94
C GLY A 344 -31.48 -5.42 -5.66
N CYS A 345 -30.61 -5.63 -4.66
CA CYS A 345 -29.47 -4.74 -4.40
C CYS A 345 -28.48 -4.71 -5.57
N ARG A 346 -28.15 -5.88 -6.13
CA ARG A 346 -27.22 -6.00 -7.26
C ARG A 346 -27.78 -5.33 -8.51
N GLU A 347 -29.03 -5.61 -8.85
CA GLU A 347 -29.70 -5.01 -10.01
C GLU A 347 -29.81 -3.48 -9.91
N LEU A 348 -30.12 -2.96 -8.72
CA LEU A 348 -30.12 -1.51 -8.48
C LEU A 348 -28.75 -0.88 -8.77
N VAL A 349 -27.65 -1.51 -8.36
CA VAL A 349 -26.30 -1.01 -8.66
C VAL A 349 -26.01 -1.13 -10.16
N VAL A 350 -26.25 -2.29 -10.76
CA VAL A 350 -25.99 -2.57 -12.18
C VAL A 350 -26.67 -1.54 -13.08
N ARG A 351 -27.97 -1.26 -12.84
CA ARG A 351 -28.76 -0.31 -13.65
C ARG A 351 -28.28 1.14 -13.55
N ASN A 352 -27.61 1.50 -12.45
CA ASN A 352 -27.14 2.85 -12.19
C ASN A 352 -25.61 3.00 -12.40
N LEU A 353 -24.89 1.90 -12.64
CA LEU A 353 -23.42 1.86 -12.64
C LEU A 353 -22.79 2.81 -13.68
N SER A 354 -23.37 2.89 -14.88
CA SER A 354 -22.91 3.78 -15.95
C SER A 354 -22.94 5.27 -15.59
N ASN A 355 -23.89 5.67 -14.72
CA ASN A 355 -24.00 7.05 -14.23
C ASN A 355 -23.05 7.32 -13.05
N LEU A 356 -22.81 6.29 -12.22
CA LEU A 356 -21.99 6.40 -11.00
C LEU A 356 -20.49 6.43 -11.30
N LEU A 357 -20.00 5.54 -12.17
CA LEU A 357 -18.57 5.37 -12.40
C LEU A 357 -17.85 6.64 -12.91
N PRO A 358 -18.41 7.45 -13.82
CA PRO A 358 -17.75 8.67 -14.26
C PRO A 358 -17.56 9.70 -13.13
N ALA A 359 -18.46 9.74 -12.14
CA ALA A 359 -18.31 10.61 -10.98
C ALA A 359 -17.19 10.10 -10.06
N LEU A 360 -17.18 8.81 -9.74
CA LEU A 360 -16.12 8.19 -8.93
C LEU A 360 -14.74 8.33 -9.56
N ALA A 361 -14.66 8.22 -10.88
CA ALA A 361 -13.42 8.40 -11.63
C ALA A 361 -12.84 9.82 -11.53
N ARG A 362 -13.67 10.82 -11.20
CA ARG A 362 -13.24 12.20 -10.88
C ARG A 362 -12.91 12.33 -9.39
N ASP A 363 -13.76 11.78 -8.53
CA ASP A 363 -13.66 11.98 -7.07
C ASP A 363 -12.50 11.19 -6.44
N VAL A 364 -12.05 10.09 -7.08
CA VAL A 364 -10.91 9.30 -6.58
C VAL A 364 -9.58 10.03 -6.69
N VAL A 365 -9.52 11.10 -7.48
CA VAL A 365 -8.34 11.98 -7.61
C VAL A 365 -8.60 13.38 -7.04
N ASP A 366 -9.63 13.53 -6.20
CA ASP A 366 -9.97 14.80 -5.57
C ASP A 366 -8.84 15.30 -4.64
N TRP A 367 -8.68 16.61 -4.52
CA TRP A 367 -7.63 17.19 -3.69
C TRP A 367 -7.82 16.88 -2.19
N VAL A 368 -9.03 16.56 -1.74
CA VAL A 368 -9.35 16.20 -0.35
C VAL A 368 -9.15 14.69 -0.12
N ALA A 369 -8.23 14.32 0.77
CA ALA A 369 -7.90 12.93 1.09
C ALA A 369 -9.11 12.09 1.55
N GLY A 370 -9.94 12.64 2.45
CA GLY A 370 -11.14 11.97 2.93
C GLY A 370 -12.09 11.57 1.80
N THR A 371 -12.31 12.46 0.82
CA THR A 371 -13.12 12.20 -0.37
C THR A 371 -12.55 11.04 -1.17
N ARG A 372 -11.23 11.02 -1.41
CA ARG A 372 -10.57 9.93 -2.16
C ARG A 372 -10.72 8.58 -1.45
N VAL A 373 -10.49 8.54 -0.13
CA VAL A 373 -10.63 7.31 0.67
C VAL A 373 -12.05 6.76 0.61
N LYS A 374 -13.06 7.61 0.87
CA LYS A 374 -14.48 7.19 0.78
C LYS A 374 -14.87 6.77 -0.63
N THR A 375 -14.35 7.43 -1.66
CA THR A 375 -14.58 7.07 -3.06
C THR A 375 -13.99 5.69 -3.39
N ALA A 376 -12.79 5.38 -2.92
CA ALA A 376 -12.16 4.07 -3.12
C ALA A 376 -12.93 2.94 -2.39
N GLN A 377 -13.44 3.22 -1.19
CA GLN A 377 -14.31 2.28 -0.44
C GLN A 377 -15.65 2.06 -1.16
N LEU A 378 -16.27 3.13 -1.68
CA LEU A 378 -17.51 3.04 -2.45
C LEU A 378 -17.31 2.28 -3.76
N LEU A 379 -16.16 2.46 -4.44
CA LEU A 379 -15.82 1.68 -5.63
C LEU A 379 -15.82 0.17 -5.33
N TYR A 380 -15.15 -0.25 -4.25
CA TYR A 380 -15.16 -1.65 -3.81
C TYR A 380 -16.58 -2.16 -3.58
N ALA A 381 -17.41 -1.41 -2.85
CA ALA A 381 -18.80 -1.76 -2.62
C ALA A 381 -19.57 -1.92 -3.93
N LEU A 382 -19.44 -0.99 -4.88
CA LEU A 382 -20.15 -1.06 -6.16
C LEU A 382 -19.71 -2.25 -7.01
N LEU A 383 -18.41 -2.56 -7.09
CA LEU A 383 -17.93 -3.72 -7.86
C LEU A 383 -18.39 -5.04 -7.24
N LEU A 384 -18.50 -5.11 -5.91
CA LEU A 384 -19.03 -6.27 -5.20
C LEU A 384 -20.51 -6.55 -5.56
N HIS A 385 -21.27 -5.51 -5.91
CA HIS A 385 -22.66 -5.62 -6.34
C HIS A 385 -22.80 -5.83 -7.86
N ALA A 386 -21.90 -5.23 -8.64
CA ALA A 386 -21.95 -5.27 -10.10
C ALA A 386 -21.54 -6.62 -10.67
N GLU A 387 -20.67 -7.36 -9.99
CA GLU A 387 -20.20 -8.69 -10.40
C GLU A 387 -19.70 -8.68 -11.87
N ASP A 388 -20.20 -9.60 -12.72
CA ASP A 388 -19.80 -9.75 -14.11
C ASP A 388 -20.10 -8.51 -14.99
N HIS A 389 -21.06 -7.67 -14.57
CA HIS A 389 -21.39 -6.42 -15.24
C HIS A 389 -20.27 -5.38 -15.17
N CYS A 390 -19.22 -5.60 -14.36
CA CYS A 390 -17.99 -4.82 -14.43
C CYS A 390 -17.33 -4.90 -15.82
N THR A 391 -17.56 -5.98 -16.58
CA THR A 391 -16.94 -6.22 -17.90
C THR A 391 -17.15 -5.06 -18.89
N GLN A 392 -18.37 -4.50 -18.96
CA GLN A 392 -18.69 -3.43 -19.92
C GLN A 392 -18.02 -2.08 -19.55
N HIS A 393 -17.59 -1.91 -18.31
CA HIS A 393 -16.97 -0.67 -17.81
C HIS A 393 -15.46 -0.81 -17.59
N LEU A 394 -14.87 -1.94 -17.97
CA LEU A 394 -13.52 -2.33 -17.61
C LEU A 394 -12.47 -1.27 -17.99
N GLN A 395 -12.57 -0.66 -19.16
CA GLN A 395 -11.61 0.37 -19.59
C GLN A 395 -11.62 1.61 -18.67
N LEU A 396 -12.81 2.08 -18.26
CA LEU A 396 -12.94 3.19 -17.32
C LEU A 396 -12.44 2.78 -15.92
N LEU A 397 -12.75 1.56 -15.48
CA LEU A 397 -12.31 1.04 -14.19
C LEU A 397 -10.79 0.93 -14.12
N LEU A 398 -10.14 0.34 -15.12
CA LEU A 398 -8.68 0.21 -15.19
C LEU A 398 -7.99 1.58 -15.19
N SER A 399 -8.42 2.51 -16.04
CA SER A 399 -7.86 3.87 -16.08
C SER A 399 -8.10 4.66 -14.78
N THR A 400 -9.15 4.34 -14.04
CA THR A 400 -9.41 4.90 -12.71
C THR A 400 -8.46 4.28 -11.67
N LEU A 401 -8.29 2.96 -11.69
CA LEU A 401 -7.39 2.23 -10.79
C LEU A 401 -5.93 2.65 -10.98
N TYR A 402 -5.45 2.82 -12.22
CA TYR A 402 -4.07 3.26 -12.47
C TYR A 402 -3.78 4.63 -11.86
N ARG A 403 -4.72 5.57 -11.95
CA ARG A 403 -4.59 6.89 -11.34
C ARG A 403 -4.72 6.86 -9.82
N ALA A 404 -5.60 6.01 -9.28
CA ALA A 404 -5.79 5.90 -7.83
C ALA A 404 -4.64 5.14 -7.13
N CYS A 405 -3.96 4.24 -7.83
CA CYS A 405 -2.83 3.49 -7.24
C CYS A 405 -1.54 4.32 -7.16
N THR A 406 -1.50 5.55 -7.71
CA THR A 406 -0.41 6.51 -7.46
C THR A 406 -0.64 7.39 -6.22
N ASP A 407 -1.72 7.16 -5.46
CA ASP A 407 -2.08 8.03 -4.34
C ASP A 407 -1.07 7.94 -3.19
N PRO A 408 -0.71 9.07 -2.55
CA PRO A 408 0.10 9.04 -1.34
C PRO A 408 -0.60 8.36 -0.14
N GLU A 409 -1.93 8.35 -0.11
CA GLU A 409 -2.70 7.73 0.98
C GLU A 409 -2.84 6.22 0.78
N SER A 410 -2.21 5.45 1.67
CA SER A 410 -2.21 3.98 1.59
C SER A 410 -3.60 3.34 1.61
N ASP A 411 -4.58 3.97 2.27
CA ASP A 411 -5.96 3.50 2.31
C ASP A 411 -6.65 3.58 0.94
N VAL A 412 -6.34 4.59 0.13
CA VAL A 412 -6.87 4.71 -1.24
C VAL A 412 -6.33 3.55 -2.07
N VAL A 413 -5.01 3.37 -2.08
CA VAL A 413 -4.34 2.29 -2.83
C VAL A 413 -4.88 0.93 -2.39
N THR A 414 -4.96 0.68 -1.08
CA THR A 414 -5.45 -0.60 -0.54
C THR A 414 -6.88 -0.92 -0.99
N ASN A 415 -7.81 0.04 -0.91
CA ASN A 415 -9.20 -0.18 -1.35
C ASN A 415 -9.30 -0.32 -2.88
N CYS A 416 -8.47 0.38 -3.65
CA CYS A 416 -8.37 0.21 -5.10
C CYS A 416 -7.81 -1.17 -5.48
N LEU A 417 -6.79 -1.68 -4.80
CA LEU A 417 -6.28 -3.05 -5.05
C LEU A 417 -7.30 -4.13 -4.66
N ARG A 418 -8.07 -3.92 -3.59
CA ARG A 418 -9.23 -4.78 -3.28
C ARG A 418 -10.27 -4.76 -4.40
N SER A 419 -10.52 -3.59 -4.98
CA SER A 419 -11.42 -3.43 -6.14
C SER A 419 -10.88 -4.10 -7.39
N ALA A 420 -9.57 -3.98 -7.67
CA ALA A 420 -8.88 -4.66 -8.75
C ALA A 420 -8.96 -6.19 -8.59
N LYS A 421 -8.83 -6.71 -7.37
CA LYS A 421 -9.04 -8.13 -7.07
C LYS A 421 -10.44 -8.61 -7.43
N LEU A 422 -11.49 -7.81 -7.16
CA LEU A 422 -12.87 -8.13 -7.59
C LEU A 422 -13.00 -8.20 -9.11
N LEU A 423 -12.27 -7.36 -9.86
CA LEU A 423 -12.24 -7.47 -11.33
C LEU A 423 -11.68 -8.82 -11.78
N GLY A 424 -10.64 -9.31 -11.11
CA GLY A 424 -10.11 -10.66 -11.35
C GLY A 424 -11.10 -11.79 -11.06
N THR A 425 -11.94 -11.59 -10.05
CA THR A 425 -12.98 -12.54 -9.65
C THR A 425 -14.14 -12.58 -10.63
N PHE A 426 -14.60 -11.42 -11.12
CA PHE A 426 -15.84 -11.32 -11.88
C PHE A 426 -15.67 -11.17 -13.39
N VAL A 427 -14.50 -10.70 -13.86
CA VAL A 427 -14.25 -10.46 -15.28
C VAL A 427 -13.37 -11.58 -15.85
N SER A 428 -13.75 -12.10 -17.01
CA SER A 428 -12.97 -13.16 -17.68
C SER A 428 -11.52 -12.70 -17.97
N PRO A 429 -10.51 -13.55 -17.69
CA PRO A 429 -9.10 -13.27 -18.02
C PRO A 429 -8.86 -12.88 -19.47
N LYS A 430 -9.58 -13.48 -20.42
CA LYS A 430 -9.48 -13.13 -21.84
C LYS A 430 -9.75 -11.64 -22.10
N VAL A 431 -10.66 -11.03 -21.35
CA VAL A 431 -11.08 -9.64 -21.54
C VAL A 431 -10.10 -8.69 -20.85
N PHE A 432 -9.82 -8.89 -19.57
CA PHE A 432 -8.93 -7.97 -18.85
C PHE A 432 -7.48 -8.05 -19.33
N LEU A 433 -6.97 -9.23 -19.70
CA LEU A 433 -5.60 -9.37 -20.22
C LEU A 433 -5.44 -8.69 -21.58
N LYS A 434 -6.50 -8.59 -22.38
CA LYS A 434 -6.45 -7.85 -23.65
C LYS A 434 -6.20 -6.35 -23.43
N LEU A 435 -6.63 -5.80 -22.30
CA LEU A 435 -6.42 -4.38 -21.97
C LEU A 435 -5.16 -4.17 -21.13
N LEU A 436 -4.96 -4.97 -20.08
CA LEU A 436 -3.83 -4.84 -19.15
C LEU A 436 -2.48 -5.08 -19.84
N LEU A 437 -2.36 -6.17 -20.61
CA LEU A 437 -1.08 -6.52 -21.24
C LEU A 437 -0.69 -5.51 -22.33
N VAL A 438 -1.65 -5.06 -23.15
CA VAL A 438 -1.39 -4.01 -24.15
C VAL A 438 -0.97 -2.71 -23.48
N HIS A 439 -1.53 -2.39 -22.30
CA HIS A 439 -1.12 -1.20 -21.56
C HIS A 439 0.31 -1.31 -21.06
N LEU A 440 0.74 -2.48 -20.55
CA LEU A 440 2.13 -2.71 -20.14
C LEU A 440 3.12 -2.50 -21.30
N GLU A 441 2.78 -2.97 -22.49
CA GLU A 441 3.63 -2.87 -23.69
C GLU A 441 3.72 -1.44 -24.26
N THR A 442 2.78 -0.55 -23.92
CA THR A 442 2.66 0.79 -24.55
C THR A 442 2.86 1.96 -23.58
N SER A 443 3.06 1.70 -22.29
CA SER A 443 3.01 2.72 -21.25
C SER A 443 4.30 3.52 -21.14
N SER A 444 4.27 4.77 -21.58
CA SER A 444 5.26 5.82 -21.27
C SER A 444 4.74 6.77 -20.19
N SER A 445 4.27 6.22 -19.06
CA SER A 445 3.72 7.01 -17.96
C SER A 445 4.78 7.41 -16.93
N SER A 446 4.54 8.48 -16.18
CA SER A 446 5.38 8.87 -15.05
C SER A 446 5.37 7.85 -13.89
N SER A 447 4.41 6.93 -13.88
CA SER A 447 4.23 5.91 -12.84
C SER A 447 4.08 4.52 -13.47
N PRO A 448 5.14 4.00 -14.12
CA PRO A 448 5.09 2.77 -14.91
C PRO A 448 4.80 1.51 -14.08
N HIS A 449 4.91 1.59 -12.76
CA HIS A 449 4.66 0.48 -11.84
C HIS A 449 3.16 0.22 -11.61
N THR A 450 2.27 1.18 -11.86
CA THR A 450 0.85 1.02 -11.52
C THR A 450 0.10 -0.01 -12.37
N PRO A 451 0.36 -0.18 -13.68
CA PRO A 451 -0.26 -1.25 -14.44
C PRO A 451 0.16 -2.64 -13.94
N LEU A 452 1.42 -2.81 -13.50
CA LEU A 452 1.88 -4.06 -12.87
C LEU A 452 1.20 -4.29 -11.52
N MET A 453 1.09 -3.25 -10.70
CA MET A 453 0.40 -3.32 -9.40
C MET A 453 -1.06 -3.75 -9.56
N VAL A 454 -1.79 -3.13 -10.50
CA VAL A 454 -3.17 -3.50 -10.81
C VAL A 454 -3.26 -4.89 -11.43
N LEU A 455 -2.32 -5.27 -12.32
CA LEU A 455 -2.25 -6.61 -12.89
C LEU A 455 -2.09 -7.68 -11.78
N ALA A 456 -1.14 -7.51 -10.87
CA ALA A 456 -0.94 -8.42 -9.74
C ALA A 456 -2.22 -8.59 -8.92
N ALA A 457 -2.91 -7.49 -8.60
CA ALA A 457 -4.17 -7.53 -7.85
C ALA A 457 -5.30 -8.24 -8.61
N VAL A 458 -5.48 -7.96 -9.91
CA VAL A 458 -6.47 -8.63 -10.78
C VAL A 458 -6.15 -10.13 -10.89
N LEU A 459 -4.89 -10.50 -11.14
CA LEU A 459 -4.47 -11.90 -11.17
C LEU A 459 -4.79 -12.59 -9.84
N GLY A 460 -4.55 -11.89 -8.72
CA GLY A 460 -4.83 -12.36 -7.35
C GLY A 460 -6.29 -12.70 -7.06
N GLY A 461 -7.22 -12.21 -7.87
CA GLY A 461 -8.66 -12.48 -7.75
C GLY A 461 -9.17 -13.64 -8.60
N CYS A 462 -8.33 -14.19 -9.48
CA CYS A 462 -8.70 -15.24 -10.42
C CYS A 462 -8.62 -16.65 -9.80
N SER A 463 -9.30 -17.63 -10.41
CA SER A 463 -9.03 -19.05 -10.16
C SER A 463 -7.90 -19.55 -11.04
N ARG A 464 -7.22 -20.58 -10.53
CA ARG A 464 -6.25 -21.39 -11.26
C ARG A 464 -6.79 -21.87 -12.62
N ASP A 465 -8.01 -22.42 -12.65
CA ASP A 465 -8.59 -23.03 -13.85
C ASP A 465 -8.83 -22.02 -14.97
N LEU A 466 -9.26 -20.80 -14.63
CA LEU A 466 -9.49 -19.74 -15.61
C LEU A 466 -8.19 -19.08 -16.07
N LEU A 467 -7.16 -19.07 -15.23
CA LEU A 467 -5.88 -18.42 -15.53
C LEU A 467 -4.93 -19.31 -16.31
N LYS A 468 -4.96 -20.63 -16.09
CA LYS A 468 -4.08 -21.62 -16.72
C LYS A 468 -3.97 -21.48 -18.25
N PRO A 469 -5.06 -21.30 -19.03
CA PRO A 469 -4.97 -21.14 -20.50
C PRO A 469 -4.23 -19.87 -20.94
N HIS A 470 -4.06 -18.90 -20.05
CA HIS A 470 -3.47 -17.60 -20.34
C HIS A 470 -2.06 -17.43 -19.74
N LEU A 471 -1.60 -18.39 -18.94
CA LEU A 471 -0.34 -18.32 -18.21
C LEU A 471 0.85 -18.04 -19.13
N GLN A 472 0.91 -18.73 -20.28
CA GLN A 472 1.94 -18.53 -21.30
C GLN A 472 1.98 -17.07 -21.78
N LYS A 473 0.82 -16.51 -22.14
CA LYS A 473 0.72 -15.14 -22.62
C LYS A 473 1.15 -14.12 -21.57
N ILE A 474 0.78 -14.33 -20.30
CA ILE A 474 1.16 -13.43 -19.21
C ILE A 474 2.68 -13.48 -19.03
N ALA A 475 3.25 -14.68 -18.92
CA ALA A 475 4.69 -14.86 -18.71
C ALA A 475 5.52 -14.30 -19.87
N ASP A 476 5.08 -14.50 -21.11
CA ASP A 476 5.73 -13.95 -22.30
C ASP A 476 5.71 -12.42 -22.30
N THR A 477 4.60 -11.78 -21.91
CA THR A 477 4.56 -10.30 -21.76
C THR A 477 5.48 -9.83 -20.64
N LEU A 478 5.49 -10.50 -19.47
CA LEU A 478 6.35 -10.09 -18.35
C LEU A 478 7.84 -10.19 -18.67
N VAL A 479 8.24 -11.11 -19.55
CA VAL A 479 9.65 -11.30 -19.93
C VAL A 479 10.13 -10.36 -21.05
N GLN A 480 9.21 -9.62 -21.68
CA GLN A 480 9.60 -8.66 -22.73
C GLN A 480 10.59 -7.63 -22.17
N PRO A 481 11.66 -7.27 -22.92
CA PRO A 481 12.66 -6.31 -22.45
C PRO A 481 12.05 -4.97 -22.01
N ASP A 482 11.06 -4.49 -22.77
CA ASP A 482 10.35 -3.23 -22.47
C ASP A 482 9.55 -3.30 -21.16
N VAL A 483 9.20 -4.51 -20.69
CA VAL A 483 8.50 -4.69 -19.40
C VAL A 483 9.49 -5.01 -18.28
N CYS A 484 10.38 -5.99 -18.44
CA CYS A 484 11.23 -6.46 -17.34
C CYS A 484 12.49 -5.62 -17.11
N GLN A 485 13.00 -4.91 -18.13
CA GLN A 485 14.31 -4.25 -18.08
C GLN A 485 14.26 -2.72 -18.24
N GLU A 486 13.13 -2.15 -18.67
CA GLU A 486 13.02 -0.71 -18.94
C GLU A 486 13.21 0.15 -17.67
N TYR A 487 12.70 -0.30 -16.52
CA TYR A 487 12.69 0.49 -15.29
C TYR A 487 13.47 -0.18 -14.14
N GLN A 488 14.37 0.58 -13.52
CA GLN A 488 15.19 0.15 -12.37
C GLN A 488 14.63 0.63 -11.02
N GLN A 489 13.47 1.29 -11.00
CA GLN A 489 12.87 1.80 -9.77
C GLN A 489 12.48 0.64 -8.84
N THR A 490 12.84 0.70 -7.56
CA THR A 490 12.52 -0.35 -6.57
C THR A 490 11.03 -0.70 -6.53
N VAL A 491 10.16 0.31 -6.59
CA VAL A 491 8.70 0.10 -6.62
C VAL A 491 8.28 -0.69 -7.85
N TYR A 492 8.84 -0.40 -9.02
CA TYR A 492 8.54 -1.13 -10.25
C TYR A 492 8.95 -2.60 -10.15
N LEU A 493 10.17 -2.86 -9.68
CA LEU A 493 10.68 -4.22 -9.51
C LEU A 493 9.89 -5.02 -8.47
N ASP A 494 9.44 -4.40 -7.38
CA ASP A 494 8.57 -5.02 -6.37
C ASP A 494 7.18 -5.38 -6.94
N GLN A 495 6.62 -4.54 -7.83
CA GLN A 495 5.35 -4.87 -8.52
C GLN A 495 5.51 -5.95 -9.60
N LEU A 496 6.65 -5.99 -10.29
CA LEU A 496 6.99 -7.07 -11.22
C LEU A 496 7.11 -8.40 -10.47
N LEU A 497 7.79 -8.39 -9.32
CA LEU A 497 7.89 -9.54 -8.43
C LEU A 497 6.52 -9.98 -7.89
N SER A 498 5.67 -9.02 -7.50
CA SER A 498 4.30 -9.29 -7.04
C SER A 498 3.46 -10.02 -8.09
N CYS A 499 3.64 -9.71 -9.39
CA CYS A 499 3.00 -10.47 -10.46
C CYS A 499 3.47 -11.94 -10.48
N VAL A 500 4.77 -12.19 -10.33
CA VAL A 500 5.33 -13.55 -10.27
C VAL A 500 4.81 -14.31 -9.05
N ASP A 501 4.84 -13.69 -7.87
CA ASP A 501 4.38 -14.32 -6.61
C ASP A 501 2.90 -14.72 -6.67
N VAL A 502 2.06 -13.86 -7.25
CA VAL A 502 0.65 -14.16 -7.47
C VAL A 502 0.48 -15.37 -8.41
N LEU A 503 1.26 -15.45 -9.49
CA LEU A 503 1.22 -16.61 -10.38
C LEU A 503 1.69 -17.90 -9.69
N LEU A 504 2.78 -17.83 -8.92
CA LEU A 504 3.31 -18.99 -8.18
C LEU A 504 2.32 -19.51 -7.14
N SER A 505 1.65 -18.61 -6.43
CA SER A 505 0.67 -18.98 -5.40
C SER A 505 -0.65 -19.53 -5.97
N LEU A 506 -1.12 -19.02 -7.11
CA LEU A 506 -2.40 -19.43 -7.71
C LEU A 506 -2.29 -20.62 -8.66
N CYS A 507 -1.26 -20.63 -9.52
CA CYS A 507 -1.13 -21.64 -10.58
C CYS A 507 -0.33 -22.87 -10.12
N GLU A 508 0.45 -22.76 -9.05
CA GLU A 508 1.25 -23.83 -8.47
C GLU A 508 2.00 -24.64 -9.55
N LYS A 509 1.70 -25.95 -9.70
CA LYS A 509 2.33 -26.87 -10.64
C LYS A 509 2.19 -26.43 -12.11
N ASP A 510 1.16 -25.67 -12.45
CA ASP A 510 0.99 -25.17 -13.82
C ASP A 510 2.06 -24.13 -14.19
N CYS A 511 2.72 -23.49 -13.22
CA CYS A 511 3.88 -22.63 -13.46
C CYS A 511 5.05 -23.37 -14.14
N GLY A 512 5.10 -24.71 -14.08
CA GLY A 512 6.11 -25.49 -14.77
C GLY A 512 6.16 -25.24 -16.28
N SER A 513 5.03 -24.93 -16.93
CA SER A 513 5.00 -24.65 -18.37
C SER A 513 5.66 -23.32 -18.75
N VAL A 514 5.76 -22.38 -17.81
CA VAL A 514 6.34 -21.03 -17.99
C VAL A 514 7.54 -20.79 -17.07
N SER A 515 8.13 -21.87 -16.56
CA SER A 515 9.19 -21.80 -15.53
C SER A 515 10.40 -20.99 -16.01
N LEU A 516 10.77 -21.12 -17.29
CA LEU A 516 11.86 -20.33 -17.88
C LEU A 516 11.58 -18.83 -17.81
N GLN A 517 10.40 -18.39 -18.27
CA GLN A 517 10.00 -16.99 -18.30
C GLN A 517 9.96 -16.40 -16.89
N LEU A 518 9.38 -17.12 -15.93
CA LEU A 518 9.33 -16.67 -14.54
C LEU A 518 10.74 -16.56 -13.95
N LEU A 519 11.62 -17.53 -14.23
CA LEU A 519 13.02 -17.47 -13.80
C LEU A 519 13.77 -16.30 -14.42
N GLN A 520 13.54 -15.99 -15.70
CA GLN A 520 14.13 -14.81 -16.36
C GLN A 520 13.68 -13.49 -15.72
N VAL A 521 12.39 -13.38 -15.36
CA VAL A 521 11.87 -12.21 -14.62
C VAL A 521 12.54 -12.10 -13.24
N LEU A 522 12.63 -13.20 -12.49
CA LEU A 522 13.26 -13.22 -11.16
C LEU A 522 14.74 -12.88 -11.20
N VAL A 523 15.49 -13.42 -12.17
CA VAL A 523 16.89 -13.06 -12.42
C VAL A 523 17.01 -11.57 -12.73
N THR A 524 16.07 -11.03 -13.51
CA THR A 524 16.08 -9.59 -13.85
C THR A 524 15.83 -8.73 -12.62
N VAL A 525 14.85 -9.07 -11.77
CA VAL A 525 14.58 -8.37 -10.51
C VAL A 525 15.81 -8.40 -9.59
N GLN A 526 16.43 -9.56 -9.38
CA GLN A 526 17.66 -9.67 -8.59
C GLN A 526 18.82 -8.86 -9.19
N SER A 527 18.91 -8.82 -10.52
CA SER A 527 20.01 -8.12 -11.21
C SER A 527 19.91 -6.59 -11.13
N LEU A 528 18.68 -6.04 -11.10
CA LEU A 528 18.43 -4.60 -11.12
C LEU A 528 18.10 -4.03 -9.73
N SER A 529 17.85 -4.88 -8.74
CA SER A 529 17.56 -4.45 -7.37
C SER A 529 18.78 -3.81 -6.71
N THR A 530 18.58 -2.64 -6.12
CA THR A 530 19.55 -1.98 -5.24
C THR A 530 19.31 -2.26 -3.76
N GLU A 531 18.13 -2.78 -3.40
CA GLU A 531 17.70 -3.02 -2.02
C GLU A 531 17.86 -4.50 -1.64
N PRO A 532 18.61 -4.84 -0.58
CA PRO A 532 18.81 -6.22 -0.15
C PRO A 532 17.49 -6.97 0.11
N GLN A 533 16.51 -6.31 0.72
CA GLN A 533 15.21 -6.91 1.03
C GLN A 533 14.46 -7.38 -0.21
N LEU A 534 14.55 -6.65 -1.32
CA LEU A 534 13.89 -7.03 -2.56
C LEU A 534 14.61 -8.20 -3.24
N THR A 535 15.94 -8.23 -3.15
CA THR A 535 16.74 -9.37 -3.61
C THR A 535 16.41 -10.63 -2.83
N ASP A 536 16.30 -10.54 -1.49
CA ASP A 536 15.91 -11.66 -0.62
C ASP A 536 14.51 -12.19 -0.96
N LYS A 537 13.55 -11.29 -1.22
CA LYS A 537 12.20 -11.69 -1.67
C LYS A 537 12.27 -12.43 -3.02
N ALA A 538 13.03 -11.91 -3.99
CA ALA A 538 13.15 -12.55 -5.30
C ALA A 538 13.83 -13.93 -5.21
N GLU A 539 14.80 -14.12 -4.33
CA GLU A 539 15.38 -15.44 -4.03
C GLU A 539 14.35 -16.40 -3.41
N GLN A 540 13.50 -15.92 -2.49
CA GLN A 540 12.39 -16.71 -1.95
C GLN A 540 11.38 -17.11 -3.03
N SER A 541 11.12 -16.26 -4.02
CA SER A 541 10.28 -16.57 -5.16
C SER A 541 10.92 -17.60 -6.10
N VAL A 542 12.26 -17.61 -6.27
CA VAL A 542 12.99 -18.68 -6.97
C VAL A 542 12.82 -20.02 -6.23
N VAL A 543 12.94 -20.01 -4.90
CA VAL A 543 12.69 -21.20 -4.07
C VAL A 543 11.24 -21.66 -4.21
N SER A 544 10.29 -20.73 -4.27
CA SER A 544 8.87 -21.04 -4.47
C SER A 544 8.61 -21.64 -5.86
N LEU A 545 9.22 -21.10 -6.91
CA LEU A 545 9.17 -21.63 -8.28
C LEU A 545 9.73 -23.07 -8.37
N CYS A 546 10.81 -23.35 -7.63
CA CYS A 546 11.35 -24.70 -7.49
C CYS A 546 10.36 -25.65 -6.80
N LYS A 547 9.78 -25.22 -5.66
CA LYS A 547 8.82 -26.02 -4.88
C LYS A 547 7.53 -26.33 -5.65
N VAL A 548 6.93 -25.36 -6.34
CA VAL A 548 5.67 -25.59 -7.06
C VAL A 548 5.82 -26.57 -8.22
N GLN A 549 7.03 -26.72 -8.77
CA GLN A 549 7.35 -27.72 -9.79
C GLN A 549 7.68 -29.10 -9.22
N GLY A 550 7.86 -29.21 -7.91
CA GLY A 550 8.29 -30.46 -7.26
C GLY A 550 9.76 -30.80 -7.49
N LEU A 551 10.60 -29.81 -7.78
CA LEU A 551 12.05 -29.97 -7.88
C LEU A 551 12.68 -30.07 -6.48
N ALA A 552 13.77 -30.84 -6.35
CA ALA A 552 14.41 -31.08 -5.05
C ALA A 552 15.23 -29.88 -4.58
N THR A 553 15.94 -29.23 -5.51
CA THR A 553 16.84 -28.11 -5.22
C THR A 553 16.72 -27.00 -6.27
N VAL A 554 17.13 -25.78 -5.90
CA VAL A 554 17.22 -24.65 -6.85
C VAL A 554 18.23 -24.95 -7.98
N ALA A 555 19.26 -25.76 -7.70
CA ALA A 555 20.17 -26.24 -8.74
C ALA A 555 19.43 -27.04 -9.83
N ASP A 556 18.43 -27.84 -9.49
CA ASP A 556 17.65 -28.58 -10.48
C ASP A 556 16.84 -27.65 -11.40
N LEU A 557 16.33 -26.54 -10.85
CA LEU A 557 15.63 -25.50 -11.61
C LEU A 557 16.58 -24.81 -12.60
N TYR A 558 17.77 -24.40 -12.15
CA TYR A 558 18.77 -23.85 -13.06
C TYR A 558 19.21 -24.90 -14.09
N ARG A 559 19.41 -26.16 -13.72
CA ARG A 559 19.83 -27.22 -14.66
C ARG A 559 18.80 -27.44 -15.76
N GLN A 560 17.52 -27.38 -15.43
CA GLN A 560 16.43 -27.49 -16.40
C GLN A 560 16.46 -26.39 -17.47
N HIS A 561 16.91 -25.18 -17.11
CA HIS A 561 16.81 -23.99 -17.95
C HIS A 561 18.14 -23.34 -18.36
N MET A 562 19.28 -23.81 -17.86
CA MET A 562 20.59 -23.14 -18.01
C MET A 562 20.97 -22.93 -19.48
N GLY A 563 20.78 -23.94 -20.31
CA GLY A 563 21.05 -23.82 -21.75
C GLY A 563 20.25 -22.69 -22.41
N GLN A 564 18.98 -22.55 -22.05
CA GLN A 564 18.09 -21.50 -22.57
C GLN A 564 18.45 -20.13 -22.01
N LEU A 565 18.85 -20.05 -20.73
CA LEU A 565 19.29 -18.81 -20.09
C LEU A 565 20.59 -18.27 -20.71
N LEU A 566 21.58 -19.14 -20.96
CA LEU A 566 22.83 -18.74 -21.62
C LEU A 566 22.59 -18.34 -23.08
N GLN A 567 21.71 -19.04 -23.79
CA GLN A 567 21.30 -18.66 -25.14
C GLN A 567 20.59 -17.29 -25.16
N TRP A 568 19.70 -17.04 -24.20
CA TRP A 568 19.02 -15.75 -24.04
C TRP A 568 20.01 -14.60 -23.87
N LEU A 569 21.04 -14.77 -23.04
CA LEU A 569 22.10 -13.78 -22.87
C LEU A 569 22.97 -13.62 -24.14
N SER A 570 23.30 -14.74 -24.80
CA SER A 570 24.15 -14.72 -26.00
C SER A 570 23.54 -13.94 -27.18
N ALA A 571 22.21 -13.77 -27.20
CA ALA A 571 21.49 -13.08 -28.27
C ALA A 571 21.91 -11.61 -28.45
N SER A 572 22.32 -10.93 -27.36
CA SER A 572 22.72 -9.52 -27.38
C SER A 572 24.16 -9.27 -26.93
N GLN A 573 24.96 -10.30 -26.65
CA GLN A 573 26.30 -10.16 -26.05
C GLN A 573 27.21 -9.15 -26.76
N LYS A 574 27.10 -9.04 -28.08
CA LYS A 574 27.91 -8.12 -28.90
C LYS A 574 27.63 -6.64 -28.67
N THR A 575 26.51 -6.26 -28.05
CA THR A 575 26.17 -4.85 -27.79
C THR A 575 26.34 -4.44 -26.33
N TRP A 576 26.80 -5.35 -25.47
CA TRP A 576 26.92 -5.08 -24.04
C TRP A 576 27.99 -4.04 -23.69
N THR A 577 27.67 -3.24 -22.68
CA THR A 577 28.54 -2.26 -22.02
C THR A 577 28.51 -2.48 -20.50
N SER A 578 29.26 -1.71 -19.72
CA SER A 578 29.21 -1.79 -18.25
C SER A 578 27.82 -1.53 -17.66
N TYR A 579 26.99 -0.75 -18.36
CA TYR A 579 25.62 -0.38 -17.99
C TYR A 579 24.55 -1.37 -18.46
N SER A 580 24.92 -2.38 -19.27
CA SER A 580 23.94 -3.32 -19.81
C SER A 580 23.38 -4.23 -18.71
N PRO A 581 22.05 -4.39 -18.60
CA PRO A 581 21.43 -5.22 -17.56
C PRO A 581 21.81 -6.70 -17.73
N GLN A 582 22.07 -7.15 -18.96
CA GLN A 582 22.45 -8.54 -19.24
C GLN A 582 23.78 -8.94 -18.59
N ARG A 583 24.68 -7.99 -18.35
CA ARG A 583 25.90 -8.23 -17.57
C ARG A 583 25.59 -8.63 -16.13
N LEU A 584 24.65 -7.92 -15.50
CA LEU A 584 24.19 -8.20 -14.14
C LEU A 584 23.39 -9.50 -14.09
N GLN A 585 22.56 -9.77 -15.10
CA GLN A 585 21.85 -11.04 -15.24
C GLN A 585 22.82 -12.22 -15.36
N LEU A 586 23.89 -12.12 -16.14
CA LEU A 586 24.95 -13.14 -16.20
C LEU A 586 25.57 -13.39 -14.82
N GLN A 587 25.88 -12.31 -14.08
CA GLN A 587 26.43 -12.42 -12.73
C GLN A 587 25.48 -13.16 -11.78
N VAL A 588 24.19 -12.83 -11.79
CA VAL A 588 23.17 -13.51 -10.99
C VAL A 588 23.07 -14.99 -11.39
N ILE A 589 22.96 -15.30 -12.68
CA ILE A 589 22.85 -16.68 -13.15
C ILE A 589 24.08 -17.50 -12.77
N ALA A 590 25.29 -16.97 -12.98
CA ALA A 590 26.51 -17.69 -12.69
C ALA A 590 26.73 -17.92 -11.18
N THR A 591 26.28 -16.99 -10.32
CA THR A 591 26.42 -17.11 -8.87
C THR A 591 25.33 -17.98 -8.23
N GLN A 592 24.07 -17.79 -8.63
CA GLN A 592 22.92 -18.48 -8.02
C GLN A 592 22.72 -19.92 -8.51
N SER A 593 23.26 -20.27 -9.68
CA SER A 593 23.16 -21.63 -10.21
C SER A 593 24.10 -22.63 -9.54
N GLY A 594 25.06 -22.16 -8.74
CA GLY A 594 26.01 -23.01 -8.00
C GLY A 594 26.74 -23.99 -8.93
N PRO A 595 26.71 -25.32 -8.66
CA PRO A 595 27.47 -26.30 -9.45
C PRO A 595 26.96 -26.47 -10.88
N VAL A 596 25.74 -26.02 -11.19
CA VAL A 596 25.14 -26.21 -12.52
C VAL A 596 25.92 -25.46 -13.59
N ILE A 597 26.53 -24.32 -13.28
CA ILE A 597 27.27 -23.52 -14.27
C ILE A 597 28.40 -24.33 -14.92
N GLY A 598 29.07 -25.20 -14.15
CA GLY A 598 30.12 -26.11 -14.63
C GLY A 598 29.63 -27.24 -15.54
N GLU A 599 28.32 -27.53 -15.57
CA GLU A 599 27.74 -28.49 -16.51
C GLU A 599 27.58 -27.89 -17.93
N PHE A 600 27.58 -26.56 -18.05
CA PHE A 600 27.27 -25.83 -19.29
C PHE A 600 28.46 -24.99 -19.80
N LEU A 601 29.69 -25.36 -19.47
CA LEU A 601 30.91 -24.69 -19.95
C LEU A 601 30.96 -24.49 -21.48
N PRO A 602 30.52 -25.44 -22.34
CA PRO A 602 30.54 -25.24 -23.79
C PRO A 602 29.68 -24.05 -24.28
N LEU A 603 28.63 -23.68 -23.54
CA LEU A 603 27.79 -22.51 -23.84
C LEU A 603 28.32 -21.24 -23.17
N LEU A 604 28.91 -21.38 -21.98
CA LEU A 604 29.46 -20.25 -21.22
C LEU A 604 30.75 -19.70 -21.85
N MET A 605 31.66 -20.57 -22.31
CA MET A 605 32.97 -20.15 -22.81
C MET A 605 32.91 -19.17 -23.99
N PRO A 606 32.10 -19.41 -25.05
CA PRO A 606 31.97 -18.43 -26.15
C PRO A 606 31.38 -17.09 -25.71
N LEU A 607 30.50 -17.10 -24.70
CA LEU A 607 29.91 -15.89 -24.14
C LEU A 607 30.98 -15.09 -23.38
N LEU A 608 31.75 -15.75 -22.51
CA LEU A 608 32.86 -15.13 -21.79
C LEU A 608 33.95 -14.62 -22.74
N GLN A 609 34.30 -15.37 -23.78
CA GLN A 609 35.26 -14.96 -24.80
C GLN A 609 34.84 -13.63 -25.45
N ASN A 610 33.56 -13.49 -25.80
CA ASN A 610 33.06 -12.24 -26.37
C ASN A 610 33.07 -11.09 -25.36
N CYS A 611 32.74 -11.36 -24.10
CA CYS A 611 32.75 -10.32 -23.06
C CYS A 611 34.17 -9.87 -22.69
N LEU A 612 35.16 -10.77 -22.75
CA LEU A 612 36.54 -10.53 -22.34
C LEU A 612 37.48 -10.14 -23.49
N ASP A 613 36.97 -10.02 -24.72
CA ASP A 613 37.78 -9.56 -25.85
C ASP A 613 38.41 -8.16 -25.57
N PRO A 614 39.72 -7.96 -25.83
CA PRO A 614 40.42 -6.72 -25.49
C PRO A 614 39.84 -5.43 -26.08
N GLU A 615 39.07 -5.51 -27.18
CA GLU A 615 38.43 -4.38 -27.85
C GLU A 615 37.07 -4.01 -27.22
N ARG A 616 36.61 -4.78 -26.25
CA ARG A 616 35.35 -4.56 -25.53
C ARG A 616 35.50 -3.52 -24.43
N ASP A 617 34.33 -3.06 -23.96
CA ASP A 617 34.22 -2.14 -22.84
C ASP A 617 35.07 -2.58 -21.63
N PRO A 618 36.01 -1.75 -21.16
CA PRO A 618 36.96 -2.13 -20.14
C PRO A 618 36.32 -2.35 -18.76
N GLU A 619 35.31 -1.57 -18.41
CA GLU A 619 34.60 -1.71 -17.14
C GLU A 619 33.81 -3.01 -17.09
N MET A 620 33.12 -3.38 -18.17
CA MET A 620 32.45 -4.67 -18.30
C MET A 620 33.42 -5.82 -18.05
N ARG A 621 34.62 -5.78 -18.66
CA ARG A 621 35.65 -6.80 -18.46
C ARG A 621 36.08 -6.94 -17.00
N LEU A 622 36.27 -5.82 -16.28
CA LEU A 622 36.59 -5.84 -14.85
C LEU A 622 35.53 -6.57 -14.03
N HIS A 623 34.25 -6.31 -14.31
CA HIS A 623 33.14 -6.98 -13.61
C HIS A 623 33.10 -8.49 -13.91
N ILE A 624 33.31 -8.87 -15.17
CA ILE A 624 33.36 -10.29 -15.55
C ILE A 624 34.54 -11.01 -14.88
N PHE A 625 35.74 -10.42 -14.87
CA PHE A 625 36.87 -11.01 -14.14
C PHE A 625 36.60 -11.09 -12.63
N THR A 626 35.98 -10.08 -12.04
CA THR A 626 35.64 -10.12 -10.60
C THR A 626 34.68 -11.27 -10.29
N MET A 627 33.68 -11.50 -11.14
CA MET A 627 32.77 -12.65 -11.04
C MET A 627 33.53 -13.97 -11.20
N LEU A 628 34.34 -14.11 -12.25
CA LEU A 628 35.10 -15.33 -12.52
C LEU A 628 36.08 -15.67 -11.41
N SER A 629 36.77 -14.68 -10.84
CA SER A 629 37.69 -14.88 -9.72
C SER A 629 36.97 -15.51 -8.52
N LYS A 630 35.73 -15.06 -8.21
CA LYS A 630 34.92 -15.65 -7.13
C LYS A 630 34.49 -17.08 -7.43
N LEU A 631 34.08 -17.36 -8.67
CA LEU A 631 33.70 -18.73 -9.07
C LEU A 631 34.91 -19.66 -9.02
N LEU A 632 36.07 -19.23 -9.54
CA LEU A 632 37.30 -20.03 -9.53
C LEU A 632 37.83 -20.33 -8.12
N LEU A 633 37.64 -19.43 -7.16
CA LEU A 633 38.00 -19.69 -5.75
C LEU A 633 37.22 -20.87 -5.15
N ASP A 634 36.02 -21.14 -5.64
CA ASP A 634 35.17 -22.28 -5.27
C ASP A 634 34.90 -23.17 -6.50
N ALA A 635 35.94 -23.43 -7.30
CA ALA A 635 35.79 -24.11 -8.59
C ALA A 635 35.12 -25.49 -8.46
N THR A 636 35.45 -26.25 -7.42
CA THR A 636 34.90 -27.60 -7.16
C THR A 636 33.38 -27.61 -6.97
N HIS A 637 32.79 -26.50 -6.57
CA HIS A 637 31.34 -26.35 -6.40
C HIS A 637 30.70 -25.40 -7.44
N THR A 638 31.46 -24.94 -8.43
CA THR A 638 31.00 -24.02 -9.48
C THR A 638 31.45 -24.47 -10.88
N LEU A 639 32.53 -23.89 -11.42
CA LEU A 639 33.00 -24.09 -12.80
C LEU A 639 33.59 -25.49 -13.05
N ASP A 640 34.19 -26.12 -12.04
CA ASP A 640 34.75 -27.47 -12.11
C ASP A 640 33.92 -28.50 -11.33
N SER A 641 32.62 -28.24 -11.16
CA SER A 641 31.71 -29.15 -10.45
C SER A 641 31.64 -30.57 -11.05
N GLN A 642 31.96 -30.70 -12.34
CA GLN A 642 32.01 -31.97 -13.06
C GLN A 642 33.42 -32.56 -13.19
N GLY A 643 34.46 -31.87 -12.70
CA GLY A 643 35.86 -32.27 -12.89
C GLY A 643 36.32 -32.21 -14.36
N ARG A 644 35.64 -31.42 -15.20
CA ARG A 644 35.88 -31.30 -16.65
C ARG A 644 36.33 -29.90 -17.08
N PHE A 645 36.57 -28.99 -16.14
CA PHE A 645 37.07 -27.66 -16.48
C PHE A 645 38.41 -27.72 -17.22
N CYS A 646 39.21 -28.76 -16.95
CA CYS A 646 40.47 -29.04 -17.65
C CYS A 646 40.31 -29.15 -19.18
N GLU A 647 39.18 -29.63 -19.69
CA GLU A 647 38.89 -29.74 -21.13
C GLU A 647 38.76 -28.36 -21.81
N HIS A 648 38.43 -27.33 -21.04
CA HIS A 648 38.26 -25.95 -21.51
C HIS A 648 39.40 -25.02 -21.04
N LEU A 649 40.39 -25.56 -20.34
CA LEU A 649 41.45 -24.79 -19.70
C LEU A 649 42.32 -24.06 -20.72
N ASP A 650 42.65 -24.71 -21.84
CA ASP A 650 43.43 -24.10 -22.91
C ASP A 650 42.72 -22.87 -23.48
N VAL A 651 41.43 -22.99 -23.81
CA VAL A 651 40.61 -21.86 -24.30
C VAL A 651 40.55 -20.75 -23.26
N PHE A 652 40.32 -21.10 -21.98
CA PHE A 652 40.25 -20.13 -20.89
C PHE A 652 41.56 -19.36 -20.69
N LEU A 653 42.70 -20.07 -20.71
CA LEU A 653 44.02 -19.47 -20.53
C LEU A 653 44.42 -18.64 -21.75
N LEU A 654 44.36 -19.22 -22.95
CA LEU A 654 44.87 -18.62 -24.18
C LEU A 654 43.98 -17.51 -24.73
N GLU A 655 42.65 -17.71 -24.70
CA GLU A 655 41.72 -16.84 -25.41
C GLU A 655 41.05 -15.82 -24.48
N LEU A 656 40.90 -16.11 -23.19
CA LEU A 656 40.24 -15.22 -22.22
C LEU A 656 41.25 -14.48 -21.32
N LEU A 657 42.13 -15.22 -20.64
CA LEU A 657 43.07 -14.64 -19.65
C LEU A 657 44.27 -13.94 -20.28
N LEU A 658 45.03 -14.65 -21.12
CA LEU A 658 46.30 -14.17 -21.67
C LEU A 658 46.19 -12.83 -22.42
N PRO A 659 45.17 -12.59 -23.27
CA PRO A 659 45.04 -11.31 -23.98
C PRO A 659 44.82 -10.11 -23.04
N ASN A 660 44.25 -10.36 -21.86
CA ASN A 660 43.99 -9.35 -20.83
C ASN A 660 45.12 -9.20 -19.80
N LEU A 661 46.11 -10.10 -19.81
CA LEU A 661 47.35 -9.98 -19.03
C LEU A 661 48.44 -9.19 -19.77
N MET A 662 48.33 -9.05 -21.09
CA MET A 662 49.32 -8.31 -21.88
C MET A 662 49.42 -6.85 -21.45
N TRP A 663 50.65 -6.39 -21.25
CA TRP A 663 50.92 -5.02 -20.85
C TRP A 663 50.46 -4.02 -21.91
N LYS A 664 49.73 -3.00 -21.44
CA LYS A 664 49.30 -1.81 -22.20
C LYS A 664 49.34 -0.60 -21.27
N ALA A 665 49.70 0.56 -21.80
CA ALA A 665 49.76 1.79 -21.03
C ALA A 665 48.36 2.26 -20.56
N GLY A 666 48.30 2.87 -19.38
CA GLY A 666 47.10 3.50 -18.83
C GLY A 666 46.50 2.78 -17.61
N ARG A 667 45.85 3.54 -16.73
CA ARG A 667 45.31 3.04 -15.46
C ARG A 667 44.23 1.97 -15.63
N THR A 668 43.35 2.14 -16.62
CA THR A 668 42.30 1.16 -16.92
C THR A 668 42.88 -0.18 -17.38
N ALA A 669 43.89 -0.14 -18.24
CA ALA A 669 44.58 -1.35 -18.69
C ALA A 669 45.31 -2.05 -17.53
N ALA A 670 45.92 -1.28 -16.62
CA ALA A 670 46.53 -1.83 -15.40
C ALA A 670 45.50 -2.52 -14.50
N ALA A 671 44.33 -1.91 -14.26
CA ALA A 671 43.27 -2.50 -13.45
C ALA A 671 42.72 -3.81 -14.04
N ILE A 672 42.60 -3.89 -15.37
CA ILE A 672 42.17 -5.13 -16.06
C ILE A 672 43.20 -6.23 -15.84
N ARG A 673 44.49 -5.92 -15.98
CA ARG A 673 45.57 -6.87 -15.68
C ARG A 673 45.53 -7.33 -14.22
N THR A 674 45.31 -6.42 -13.27
CA THR A 674 45.14 -6.79 -11.85
C THR A 674 43.98 -7.79 -11.67
N SER A 675 42.86 -7.56 -12.33
CA SER A 675 41.67 -8.44 -12.25
C SER A 675 41.89 -9.80 -12.92
N ALA A 676 42.59 -9.81 -14.06
CA ALA A 676 43.01 -11.04 -14.74
C ALA A 676 44.02 -11.84 -13.88
N LEU A 677 44.97 -11.16 -13.21
CA LEU A 677 45.89 -11.79 -12.24
C LEU A 677 45.14 -12.39 -11.04
N SER A 678 44.08 -11.72 -10.57
CA SER A 678 43.22 -12.27 -9.51
C SER A 678 42.53 -13.56 -9.96
N CYS A 679 42.04 -13.62 -11.21
CA CYS A 679 41.49 -14.84 -11.78
C CYS A 679 42.53 -15.94 -11.95
N LEU A 680 43.72 -15.58 -12.43
CA LEU A 680 44.84 -16.53 -12.57
C LEU A 680 45.22 -17.11 -11.21
N LEU A 681 45.36 -16.28 -10.18
CA LEU A 681 45.68 -16.75 -8.84
C LEU A 681 44.59 -17.69 -8.29
N ALA A 682 43.31 -17.35 -8.48
CA ALA A 682 42.19 -18.20 -8.07
C ALA A 682 42.23 -19.57 -8.78
N LEU A 683 42.49 -19.57 -10.09
CA LEU A 683 42.65 -20.80 -10.88
C LEU A 683 43.81 -21.66 -10.37
N LEU A 684 44.97 -21.04 -10.10
CA LEU A 684 46.16 -21.73 -9.58
C LEU A 684 45.93 -22.32 -8.19
N GLN A 685 45.20 -21.62 -7.33
CA GLN A 685 44.83 -22.11 -6.00
C GLN A 685 43.87 -23.31 -6.06
N GLY A 686 43.02 -23.37 -7.09
CA GLY A 686 42.14 -24.51 -7.37
C GLY A 686 42.88 -25.75 -7.90
N GLY A 687 44.18 -25.68 -8.17
CA GLY A 687 44.99 -26.83 -8.62
C GLY A 687 44.74 -27.27 -10.07
N LEU A 688 43.99 -26.48 -10.85
CA LEU A 688 43.69 -26.72 -12.26
C LEU A 688 44.86 -26.23 -13.13
N LEU A 689 45.62 -27.14 -13.75
CA LEU A 689 46.82 -26.78 -14.49
C LEU A 689 46.95 -27.45 -15.86
N ALA A 690 47.14 -26.60 -16.87
CA ALA A 690 47.96 -26.82 -18.04
C ALA A 690 48.89 -25.59 -18.09
N VAL A 691 50.19 -25.77 -17.83
CA VAL A 691 51.09 -24.62 -17.85
C VAL A 691 51.60 -24.42 -19.26
N GLU A 692 51.17 -23.32 -19.86
CA GLU A 692 51.78 -22.80 -21.07
C GLU A 692 52.96 -21.89 -20.70
N GLU A 693 54.10 -22.04 -21.37
CA GLU A 693 55.30 -21.21 -21.18
C GLU A 693 55.00 -19.70 -21.32
N ARG A 694 53.97 -19.36 -22.11
CA ARG A 694 53.48 -17.99 -22.31
C ARG A 694 52.84 -17.35 -21.08
N LEU A 695 52.32 -18.13 -20.14
CA LEU A 695 51.81 -17.60 -18.87
C LEU A 695 52.94 -17.07 -18.00
N SER A 696 54.08 -17.77 -17.98
CA SER A 696 55.24 -17.38 -17.18
C SER A 696 55.77 -16.02 -17.61
N SER A 697 55.91 -15.75 -18.91
CA SER A 697 56.41 -14.46 -19.40
C SER A 697 55.48 -13.28 -19.05
N GLN A 698 54.16 -13.47 -19.15
CA GLN A 698 53.21 -12.42 -18.78
C GLN A 698 53.13 -12.18 -17.26
N VAL A 699 53.22 -13.24 -16.45
CA VAL A 699 53.28 -13.09 -14.99
C VAL A 699 54.56 -12.40 -14.55
N LEU A 700 55.69 -12.69 -15.18
CA LEU A 700 56.96 -11.99 -14.93
C LEU A 700 56.87 -10.51 -15.30
N SER A 701 56.29 -10.17 -16.45
CA SER A 701 56.02 -8.78 -16.84
C SER A 701 55.16 -8.04 -15.80
N ALA A 702 54.14 -8.73 -15.24
CA ALA A 702 53.27 -8.16 -14.22
C ALA A 702 53.96 -7.88 -12.87
N LEU A 703 55.16 -8.41 -12.62
CA LEU A 703 55.96 -8.06 -11.44
C LEU A 703 56.40 -6.60 -11.47
N GLU A 704 56.53 -5.98 -12.65
CA GLU A 704 57.03 -4.60 -12.84
C GLU A 704 55.90 -3.55 -12.88
N GLU A 705 54.66 -3.93 -12.56
CA GLU A 705 53.52 -3.01 -12.53
C GLU A 705 53.65 -1.90 -11.49
N ASP A 706 53.14 -0.69 -11.79
CA ASP A 706 53.11 0.42 -10.84
C ASP A 706 52.25 0.13 -9.59
N SER A 707 51.20 -0.68 -9.77
CA SER A 707 50.25 -1.05 -8.70
C SER A 707 50.83 -2.10 -7.75
N GLN A 708 50.92 -1.77 -6.46
CA GLN A 708 51.32 -2.71 -5.41
C GLN A 708 50.48 -4.00 -5.44
N LEU A 709 49.15 -3.88 -5.64
CA LEU A 709 48.25 -5.04 -5.68
C LEU A 709 48.57 -5.95 -6.88
N SER A 710 48.86 -5.37 -8.06
CA SER A 710 49.27 -6.16 -9.24
C SER A 710 50.55 -6.94 -8.96
N ARG A 711 51.58 -6.27 -8.43
CA ARG A 711 52.86 -6.91 -8.08
C ARG A 711 52.67 -8.02 -7.06
N LEU A 712 51.84 -7.78 -6.04
CA LEU A 712 51.52 -8.78 -5.03
C LEU A 712 50.83 -10.00 -5.63
N LEU A 713 49.81 -9.82 -6.48
CA LEU A 713 49.09 -10.91 -7.14
C LEU A 713 50.00 -11.67 -8.12
N ALA A 714 50.87 -10.97 -8.85
CA ALA A 714 51.87 -11.58 -9.73
C ALA A 714 52.86 -12.44 -8.93
N CYS A 715 53.44 -11.93 -7.84
CA CYS A 715 54.31 -12.68 -6.94
C CYS A 715 53.60 -13.92 -6.36
N ARG A 716 52.34 -13.80 -5.94
CA ARG A 716 51.55 -14.93 -5.42
C ARG A 716 51.28 -15.98 -6.49
N SER A 717 50.92 -15.54 -7.70
CA SER A 717 50.68 -16.43 -8.84
C SER A 717 51.95 -17.19 -9.18
N LEU A 718 53.10 -16.50 -9.25
CA LEU A 718 54.39 -17.11 -9.52
C LEU A 718 54.84 -18.07 -8.41
N SER A 719 54.67 -17.70 -7.14
CA SER A 719 54.95 -18.60 -6.02
C SER A 719 54.12 -19.88 -6.09
N THR A 720 52.85 -19.76 -6.50
CA THR A 720 51.93 -20.91 -6.62
C THR A 720 52.29 -21.77 -7.84
N LEU A 721 52.63 -21.15 -8.98
CA LEU A 721 53.15 -21.84 -10.16
C LEU A 721 54.42 -22.64 -9.82
N LEU A 722 55.40 -22.02 -9.17
CA LEU A 722 56.64 -22.70 -8.75
C LEU A 722 56.35 -23.87 -7.80
N LYS A 723 55.41 -23.71 -6.87
CA LYS A 723 55.01 -24.81 -5.99
C LYS A 723 54.41 -25.99 -6.75
N LEU A 724 53.60 -25.73 -7.77
CA LEU A 724 52.85 -26.76 -8.48
C LEU A 724 53.67 -27.48 -9.56
N ILE A 725 54.48 -26.74 -10.32
CA ILE A 725 55.21 -27.26 -11.48
C ILE A 725 56.72 -27.00 -11.44
N GLY A 726 57.22 -26.21 -10.48
CA GLY A 726 58.63 -25.87 -10.38
C GLY A 726 59.58 -27.08 -10.45
N PRO A 727 59.33 -28.19 -9.74
CA PRO A 727 60.16 -29.40 -9.83
C PRO A 727 60.20 -30.06 -11.21
N SER A 728 59.26 -29.74 -12.10
CA SER A 728 59.18 -30.26 -13.47
C SER A 728 59.78 -29.31 -14.52
N LEU A 729 60.17 -28.09 -14.12
CA LEU A 729 60.77 -27.11 -15.02
C LEU A 729 62.25 -27.41 -15.28
N HIS A 730 62.71 -27.11 -16.50
CA HIS A 730 64.12 -27.19 -16.84
C HIS A 730 64.94 -26.19 -16.01
N PRO A 731 66.16 -26.54 -15.54
CA PRO A 731 67.05 -25.63 -14.81
C PRO A 731 67.22 -24.25 -15.44
N ASP A 732 67.34 -24.15 -16.76
CA ASP A 732 67.46 -22.85 -17.45
C ASP A 732 66.21 -21.98 -17.32
N ALA A 733 65.01 -22.58 -17.37
CA ALA A 733 63.75 -21.85 -17.19
C ALA A 733 63.63 -21.34 -15.74
N LEU A 734 64.02 -22.16 -14.76
CA LEU A 734 64.11 -21.75 -13.36
C LEU A 734 65.12 -20.60 -13.20
N ASN A 735 66.29 -20.69 -13.82
CA ASN A 735 67.33 -19.66 -13.74
C ASN A 735 66.93 -18.33 -14.43
N ASN A 736 65.96 -18.35 -15.33
CA ASN A 736 65.37 -17.13 -15.91
C ASN A 736 64.30 -16.48 -15.00
N ILE A 737 63.69 -17.24 -14.07
CA ILE A 737 62.60 -16.76 -13.21
C ILE A 737 63.13 -16.05 -11.97
N TYR A 738 64.06 -16.66 -11.23
CA TYR A 738 64.50 -16.12 -9.93
C TYR A 738 65.06 -14.69 -9.99
N PRO A 739 65.79 -14.23 -11.03
CA PRO A 739 66.33 -12.88 -11.04
C PRO A 739 65.22 -11.82 -11.05
N GLU A 740 64.12 -12.09 -11.75
CA GLU A 740 62.97 -11.19 -11.80
C GLU A 740 62.22 -11.13 -10.46
N VAL A 741 62.16 -12.24 -9.73
CA VAL A 741 61.64 -12.27 -8.35
C VAL A 741 62.57 -11.55 -7.38
N LEU A 742 63.88 -11.71 -7.57
CA LEU A 742 64.90 -11.10 -6.72
C LEU A 742 64.83 -9.57 -6.75
N LYS A 743 64.56 -8.98 -7.92
CA LYS A 743 64.29 -7.53 -8.08
C LYS A 743 63.09 -7.03 -7.26
N ARG A 744 62.23 -7.90 -6.73
CA ARG A 744 61.09 -7.51 -5.88
C ARG A 744 61.44 -7.46 -4.39
N LEU A 745 62.65 -7.84 -4.01
CA LEU A 745 63.14 -7.61 -2.64
C LEU A 745 63.48 -6.13 -2.40
N ASP A 746 63.61 -5.32 -3.44
CA ASP A 746 63.75 -3.85 -3.34
C ASP A 746 62.39 -3.12 -3.39
N ASP A 747 61.27 -3.84 -3.37
CA ASP A 747 59.93 -3.22 -3.41
C ASP A 747 59.67 -2.37 -2.16
N SER A 748 58.97 -1.25 -2.32
CA SER A 748 58.58 -0.40 -1.19
C SER A 748 57.60 -1.10 -0.23
N SER A 749 56.83 -2.08 -0.72
CA SER A 749 55.87 -2.84 0.07
C SER A 749 56.49 -4.08 0.72
N GLU A 750 56.47 -4.13 2.05
CA GLU A 750 56.88 -5.31 2.84
C GLU A 750 56.08 -6.58 2.49
N GLU A 751 54.81 -6.44 2.10
CA GLU A 751 53.99 -7.57 1.67
C GLU A 751 54.48 -8.18 0.36
N VAL A 752 54.86 -7.32 -0.61
CA VAL A 752 55.41 -7.78 -1.90
C VAL A 752 56.76 -8.45 -1.66
N ARG A 753 57.64 -7.83 -0.86
CA ARG A 753 58.93 -8.42 -0.47
C ARG A 753 58.75 -9.79 0.18
N GLY A 754 57.83 -9.90 1.14
CA GLY A 754 57.53 -11.15 1.85
C GLY A 754 57.01 -12.26 0.94
N VAL A 755 56.15 -11.95 -0.04
CA VAL A 755 55.68 -12.97 -1.02
C VAL A 755 56.78 -13.32 -2.03
N ALA A 756 57.58 -12.35 -2.46
CA ALA A 756 58.73 -12.61 -3.34
C ALA A 756 59.72 -13.57 -2.68
N LEU A 757 60.01 -13.41 -1.39
CA LEU A 757 60.81 -14.36 -0.62
C LEU A 757 60.20 -15.76 -0.56
N ARG A 758 58.88 -15.87 -0.38
CA ARG A 758 58.20 -17.18 -0.47
C ARG A 758 58.35 -17.79 -1.85
N ALA A 759 58.23 -17.01 -2.92
CA ALA A 759 58.44 -17.48 -4.29
C ALA A 759 59.89 -17.96 -4.50
N LEU A 760 60.89 -17.25 -3.98
CA LEU A 760 62.30 -17.69 -3.99
C LEU A 760 62.53 -18.96 -3.17
N GLY A 761 61.85 -19.10 -2.03
CA GLY A 761 61.85 -20.35 -1.26
C GLY A 761 61.25 -21.52 -2.04
N GLN A 762 60.14 -21.33 -2.75
CA GLN A 762 59.56 -22.34 -3.64
C GLN A 762 60.46 -22.65 -4.83
N TRP A 763 61.13 -21.64 -5.38
CA TRP A 763 62.13 -21.81 -6.42
C TRP A 763 63.30 -22.68 -5.94
N LEU A 764 63.88 -22.40 -4.77
CA LEU A 764 64.94 -23.21 -4.16
C LEU A 764 64.48 -24.65 -3.91
N ALA A 765 63.26 -24.83 -3.39
CA ALA A 765 62.67 -26.16 -3.18
C ALA A 765 62.41 -26.91 -4.49
N SER A 766 62.32 -26.20 -5.62
CA SER A 766 62.14 -26.78 -6.95
C SER A 766 63.44 -27.24 -7.60
N LEU A 767 64.60 -26.87 -7.04
CA LEU A 767 65.91 -27.32 -7.49
C LEU A 767 66.11 -28.79 -7.09
N GLY A 768 65.63 -29.70 -7.96
CA GLY A 768 65.75 -31.14 -7.78
C GLY A 768 67.16 -31.67 -8.04
N LYS A 769 67.31 -33.00 -8.05
CA LYS A 769 68.60 -33.69 -8.28
C LYS A 769 69.24 -33.37 -9.63
N ASP A 770 68.43 -33.02 -10.62
CA ASP A 770 68.88 -32.71 -11.97
C ASP A 770 69.47 -31.29 -12.08
N TYR A 771 69.36 -30.46 -11.03
CA TYR A 771 69.99 -29.15 -10.97
C TYR A 771 71.47 -29.29 -10.60
N ASN A 772 72.36 -29.08 -11.57
CA ASN A 772 73.79 -29.12 -11.33
C ASN A 772 74.26 -27.84 -10.62
N SER A 773 74.35 -27.90 -9.29
CA SER A 773 74.75 -26.79 -8.42
C SER A 773 76.17 -26.27 -8.69
N GLN A 774 77.04 -27.08 -9.30
CA GLN A 774 78.39 -26.66 -9.70
C GLN A 774 78.40 -25.94 -11.04
N LEU A 775 77.58 -26.37 -12.00
CA LEU A 775 77.44 -25.72 -13.30
C LEU A 775 76.79 -24.33 -13.16
N TYR A 776 75.76 -24.23 -12.33
CA TYR A 776 75.00 -22.99 -12.12
C TYR A 776 75.40 -22.26 -10.82
N SER A 777 76.62 -22.49 -10.32
CA SER A 777 77.09 -21.93 -9.04
C SER A 777 77.03 -20.40 -9.00
N GLN A 778 77.25 -19.73 -10.15
CA GLN A 778 77.15 -18.28 -10.28
C GLN A 778 75.73 -17.75 -9.99
N HIS A 779 74.69 -18.48 -10.40
CA HIS A 779 73.30 -18.08 -10.11
C HIS A 779 72.99 -18.17 -8.62
N LEU A 780 73.46 -19.24 -7.97
CA LEU A 780 73.31 -19.44 -6.51
C LEU A 780 74.13 -18.43 -5.71
N GLU A 781 75.34 -18.11 -6.15
CA GLU A 781 76.20 -17.08 -5.54
C GLU A 781 75.51 -15.71 -5.55
N VAL A 782 75.00 -15.28 -6.71
CA VAL A 782 74.24 -14.03 -6.84
C VAL A 782 73.00 -14.04 -5.93
N LEU A 783 72.24 -15.14 -5.92
CA LEU A 783 71.05 -15.26 -5.08
C LEU A 783 71.41 -15.14 -3.59
N PHE A 784 72.41 -15.88 -3.11
CA PHE A 784 72.82 -15.85 -1.70
C PHE A 784 73.35 -14.49 -1.29
N GLN A 785 74.20 -13.86 -2.11
CA GLN A 785 74.71 -12.51 -1.86
C GLN A 785 73.57 -11.51 -1.71
N GLN A 786 72.59 -11.51 -2.62
CA GLN A 786 71.45 -10.60 -2.54
C GLN A 786 70.56 -10.90 -1.33
N LEU A 787 70.20 -12.15 -1.07
CA LEU A 787 69.42 -12.52 0.11
C LEU A 787 70.11 -12.12 1.42
N LEU A 788 71.43 -12.29 1.50
CA LEU A 788 72.20 -11.86 2.66
C LEU A 788 72.13 -10.35 2.89
N LEU A 789 72.08 -9.52 1.84
CA LEU A 789 71.84 -8.07 1.99
C LEU A 789 70.49 -7.77 2.64
N HIS A 790 69.46 -8.57 2.34
CA HIS A 790 68.12 -8.40 2.91
C HIS A 790 67.95 -9.00 4.32
N LEU A 791 68.97 -9.61 4.92
CA LEU A 791 68.97 -9.87 6.37
C LEU A 791 68.97 -8.57 7.20
N ASP A 792 69.36 -7.45 6.57
CA ASP A 792 69.30 -6.11 7.13
C ASP A 792 68.05 -5.31 6.71
N ASP A 793 67.01 -5.96 6.14
CA ASP A 793 65.74 -5.30 5.76
C ASP A 793 65.16 -4.51 6.95
N PRO A 794 64.56 -3.33 6.73
CA PRO A 794 63.95 -2.56 7.83
C PRO A 794 62.82 -3.30 8.56
N ASP A 795 62.14 -4.28 7.93
CA ASP A 795 61.07 -5.06 8.54
C ASP A 795 61.58 -6.41 9.08
N SER A 796 61.38 -6.63 10.39
CA SER A 796 61.83 -7.86 11.07
C SER A 796 61.20 -9.16 10.53
N ARG A 797 59.97 -9.13 10.00
CA ARG A 797 59.31 -10.33 9.46
C ARG A 797 59.91 -10.71 8.11
N VAL A 798 60.31 -9.72 7.32
CA VAL A 798 61.06 -9.94 6.08
C VAL A 798 62.41 -10.57 6.42
N GLN A 799 63.15 -10.04 7.40
CA GLN A 799 64.42 -10.62 7.87
C GLN A 799 64.28 -12.09 8.29
N ASP A 800 63.27 -12.40 9.11
CA ASP A 800 62.98 -13.78 9.52
C ASP A 800 62.69 -14.69 8.31
N THR A 801 61.92 -14.18 7.33
CA THR A 801 61.61 -14.94 6.10
C THR A 801 62.85 -15.16 5.25
N VAL A 802 63.73 -14.16 5.11
CA VAL A 802 65.02 -14.27 4.41
C VAL A 802 65.86 -15.39 5.05
N LEU A 803 65.95 -15.41 6.38
CA LEU A 803 66.69 -16.45 7.09
C LEU A 803 66.17 -17.85 6.76
N GLU A 804 64.85 -18.05 6.75
CA GLU A 804 64.24 -19.35 6.41
C GLU A 804 64.47 -19.74 4.94
N VAL A 805 64.45 -18.78 4.01
CA VAL A 805 64.78 -19.02 2.60
C VAL A 805 66.26 -19.41 2.44
N LEU A 806 67.18 -18.74 3.14
CA LEU A 806 68.61 -19.10 3.15
C LEU A 806 68.85 -20.48 3.78
N LYS A 807 68.14 -20.84 4.86
CA LYS A 807 68.17 -22.20 5.41
C LYS A 807 67.70 -23.23 4.38
N THR A 808 66.69 -22.92 3.58
CA THR A 808 66.26 -23.79 2.47
C THR A 808 67.37 -23.91 1.42
N GLY A 809 68.02 -22.80 1.07
CA GLY A 809 69.13 -22.76 0.12
C GLY A 809 70.38 -23.54 0.57
N SER A 810 70.57 -23.72 1.88
CA SER A 810 71.64 -24.57 2.41
C SER A 810 71.55 -26.03 1.95
N GLY A 811 70.35 -26.52 1.63
CA GLY A 811 70.15 -27.86 1.09
C GLY A 811 70.64 -28.03 -0.35
N VAL A 812 70.84 -26.93 -1.09
CA VAL A 812 71.21 -26.93 -2.51
C VAL A 812 72.73 -26.82 -2.68
N HIS A 813 73.37 -25.87 -2.00
CA HIS A 813 74.82 -25.69 -2.07
C HIS A 813 75.41 -25.15 -0.74
N PRO A 814 75.54 -25.99 0.30
CA PRO A 814 75.88 -25.55 1.66
C PRO A 814 77.27 -24.90 1.77
N ALA A 815 78.26 -25.40 1.03
CA ALA A 815 79.63 -24.86 1.07
C ALA A 815 79.72 -23.41 0.54
N LEU A 816 79.03 -23.13 -0.56
CA LEU A 816 78.95 -21.79 -1.16
C LEU A 816 78.21 -20.83 -0.22
N LEU A 817 77.05 -21.25 0.29
CA LEU A 817 76.30 -20.41 1.24
C LEU A 817 77.13 -20.08 2.48
N LYS A 818 77.85 -21.05 3.05
CA LYS A 818 78.73 -20.82 4.20
C LYS A 818 79.80 -19.77 3.89
N GLN A 819 80.46 -19.89 2.74
CA GLN A 819 81.48 -18.95 2.29
C GLN A 819 80.91 -17.53 2.16
N GLU A 820 79.75 -17.37 1.52
CA GLU A 820 79.11 -16.07 1.34
C GLU A 820 78.66 -15.45 2.67
N VAL A 821 78.13 -16.26 3.60
CA VAL A 821 77.72 -15.79 4.93
C VAL A 821 78.93 -15.31 5.74
N GLU A 822 80.03 -16.06 5.76
CA GLU A 822 81.27 -15.67 6.44
C GLU A 822 81.86 -14.36 5.86
N ALA A 823 81.73 -14.14 4.54
CA ALA A 823 82.26 -12.97 3.86
C ALA A 823 81.50 -11.65 4.17
N VAL A 824 80.25 -11.74 4.62
CA VAL A 824 79.39 -10.58 4.90
C VAL A 824 79.01 -10.42 6.37
N ARG A 825 79.23 -11.44 7.21
CA ARG A 825 78.85 -11.46 8.64
C ARG A 825 79.20 -10.16 9.38
N ASP A 826 80.44 -9.70 9.25
CA ASP A 826 80.93 -8.52 9.97
C ASP A 826 80.54 -7.18 9.30
N LYS A 827 79.88 -7.24 8.12
CA LYS A 827 79.38 -6.09 7.37
C LYS A 827 77.88 -5.82 7.59
N GLN A 828 77.15 -6.77 8.18
CA GLN A 828 75.72 -6.64 8.50
C GLN A 828 75.49 -5.68 9.67
N ARG A 829 74.30 -5.06 9.73
CA ARG A 829 73.88 -4.18 10.84
C ARG A 829 73.82 -4.95 12.16
N THR A 830 73.47 -6.24 12.10
CA THR A 830 73.54 -7.17 13.24
C THR A 830 74.02 -8.55 12.79
N PRO A 831 75.00 -9.17 13.47
CA PRO A 831 75.49 -10.49 13.10
C PRO A 831 74.53 -11.63 13.49
N VAL A 832 73.46 -11.34 14.24
CA VAL A 832 72.58 -12.34 14.87
C VAL A 832 72.00 -13.34 13.87
N TYR A 833 71.46 -12.89 12.73
CA TYR A 833 70.88 -13.80 11.75
C TYR A 833 71.95 -14.61 10.98
N CYS A 834 73.11 -14.02 10.70
CA CYS A 834 74.25 -14.75 10.12
C CYS A 834 74.78 -15.83 11.08
N ASP A 835 74.87 -15.51 12.37
CA ASP A 835 75.29 -16.47 13.41
C ASP A 835 74.29 -17.64 13.53
N GLN A 836 72.99 -17.34 13.50
CA GLN A 836 71.95 -18.37 13.47
C GLN A 836 72.02 -19.24 12.21
N LEU A 837 72.28 -18.66 11.03
CA LEU A 837 72.41 -19.40 9.77
C LEU A 837 73.67 -20.27 9.75
N LEU A 838 74.80 -19.75 10.24
CA LEU A 838 76.04 -20.52 10.41
C LEU A 838 75.84 -21.67 11.38
N GLN A 839 75.19 -21.43 12.53
CA GLN A 839 74.86 -22.48 13.49
C GLN A 839 73.97 -23.57 12.86
N TYR A 840 73.00 -23.20 12.03
CA TYR A 840 72.18 -24.14 11.28
C TYR A 840 73.02 -24.98 10.31
N LEU A 841 73.92 -24.35 9.54
CA LEU A 841 74.84 -25.01 8.61
C LEU A 841 75.82 -25.98 9.30
N PHE A 842 76.16 -25.76 10.57
CA PHE A 842 76.98 -26.68 11.38
C PHE A 842 76.21 -27.92 11.87
N VAL A 843 74.89 -27.82 12.02
CA VAL A 843 74.04 -28.89 12.60
C VAL A 843 73.42 -29.80 11.53
N VAL A 844 73.16 -29.29 10.32
CA VAL A 844 72.62 -30.10 9.21
C VAL A 844 73.75 -30.95 8.59
N PRO A 845 73.66 -32.30 8.59
CA PRO A 845 74.68 -33.14 7.97
C PRO A 845 74.70 -32.93 6.46
N CYS A 846 75.89 -32.71 5.88
CA CYS A 846 76.09 -32.77 4.43
C CYS A 846 75.66 -34.15 3.90
N THR A 847 74.45 -34.27 3.36
CA THR A 847 74.15 -35.36 2.43
C THR A 847 74.88 -35.06 1.14
N THR A 848 76.00 -35.75 0.94
CA THR A 848 76.75 -35.78 -0.31
C THR A 848 75.87 -36.23 -1.47
N ALA A 849 75.87 -35.42 -2.54
CA ALA A 849 75.55 -35.68 -3.95
C ALA A 849 74.64 -36.87 -4.30
#